data_AF-A0A661WG50-F1
#
_entry.id   AF-A0A661WG50-F1
#
_cell.length_a   1.000
_cell.length_b   1.000
_cell.length_c   1.000
_cell.angle_alpha   90.00
_cell.angle_beta   90.00
_cell.angle_gamma   90.00
#
_symmetry.space_group_name_H-M   'P 1'
#
loop_
_entity.id
_entity.type
_entity.pdbx_description
1 polymer ?
#
loop_
_entity_poly.entity_id
_entity_poly.type
_entity_poly.pdbx_seq_one_letter_code
_entity_poly.pdbx_strand_id
1 'polypeptide(L)'
;MKDYLVRGSIEEVDPKLYELIKIEEERQYKRLILIPSESMTPKAIRRALGSGFHNIYAEGYSFDLTGGLTEDELFDYDKLLTEYRRYSDDRYYKGVEYADILEGIACQRAAQAFANDEKTALDIYVNVQPLSGGPANNAVFHGLVNIGDTVMGMNLLHGGHLSHGSRVNRSGEFYNIVSYSVDPETEKLDYDEIERLALQHKPKMIIAGVSSYSWQLDWARFRKIADQVGAYLLADISHVAGMVVAGEYPSPIGHAHIISTTTHKTLLGPRGAILMSTDLDIIKKIDRAVFPGEQGGPHVNVFGAMAIAFKLAQTPEHKALMKQIVKNCKVLNDHLQERGFRIPFGGTNTHLTNIDTKSVTGKDGAWLSGDLAARILDIAGVVTNRNTIPGDVSALNPSGVRLGTPWITQRGFKEEETRQVADIIADILFSCEPYYQGRRLRAKVDFKTLEDAKLKVRDLALSAGIDYKPSSHGYPHFYYLDDTVDESKTTSSYIISGDKSREFLDYLVSSDIETMECGQNQPAMLYTPEESIPVMVTCDELQSFHLTVPADKSGLVLTWLRAVSDGYVRVDDDVLRKIPGPVIVRESDREHDSILDGERHGKNKPFYLGMKEEKGEPLPDFVWEEIEDPELQRTILYDLHVELGARLVPFAGWEMPVRYNSVMEEHNAVRETAGIFDVTHMGVFQAEGPDAMAFLDSVVGNDISALEVGESTYAHFLDPDGNVLDDTLIYRRIDMEYMIVVNASNEAKIWKWLNEVMSGTVKVDNQRPWVKAYGIRTILRNLKNPLEGADQRVDIALQGPRSRDILLALGFNSDDTRKINHLRWSELCEVKNGEYDLVVSRTGYTGERFAYELFVHPDKAESLFRNLLDVGKEFGIKPCGLGARDSLRTEAGLPLYGHEMAGELD
;
A
#
# COMPACT_ATOMS: atom_id res chain seq x y z
N MET A 1 25.39 -43.01 -0.67
CA MET A 1 25.09 -42.18 -1.87
C MET A 1 26.39 -41.55 -2.34
N LYS A 2 26.70 -41.60 -3.64
CA LYS A 2 27.92 -40.99 -4.22
C LYS A 2 27.72 -39.51 -4.63
N ASP A 3 26.60 -38.89 -4.23
CA ASP A 3 26.15 -37.62 -4.81
C ASP A 3 25.20 -36.80 -3.90
N TYR A 4 25.10 -35.50 -4.15
CA TYR A 4 24.22 -34.52 -3.50
C TYR A 4 22.74 -34.83 -3.76
N LEU A 5 21.87 -34.53 -2.78
CA LEU A 5 20.50 -35.03 -2.72
C LEU A 5 19.54 -34.44 -3.79
N VAL A 6 19.85 -33.29 -4.40
CA VAL A 6 18.96 -32.58 -5.34
C VAL A 6 19.77 -32.00 -6.52
N ARG A 7 19.43 -32.38 -7.76
CA ARG A 7 20.14 -31.92 -8.99
C ARG A 7 19.21 -31.34 -10.08
N GLY A 8 17.92 -31.19 -9.79
CA GLY A 8 16.93 -30.72 -10.77
C GLY A 8 17.04 -29.22 -11.08
N SER A 9 16.44 -28.82 -12.20
CA SER A 9 16.16 -27.42 -12.52
C SER A 9 15.14 -26.82 -11.54
N ILE A 10 14.98 -25.49 -11.53
CA ILE A 10 13.95 -24.84 -10.70
C ILE A 10 12.56 -25.38 -11.08
N GLU A 11 12.30 -25.61 -12.36
CA GLU A 11 11.03 -26.19 -12.85
C GLU A 11 10.76 -27.58 -12.26
N GLU A 12 11.78 -28.43 -12.13
CA GLU A 12 11.63 -29.77 -11.56
C GLU A 12 11.53 -29.78 -10.03
N VAL A 13 12.22 -28.85 -9.36
CA VAL A 13 12.30 -28.79 -7.89
C VAL A 13 11.15 -27.99 -7.28
N ASP A 14 10.77 -26.88 -7.92
CA ASP A 14 9.71 -25.97 -7.50
C ASP A 14 8.99 -25.35 -8.72
N PRO A 15 8.02 -26.09 -9.31
CA PRO A 15 7.27 -25.62 -10.49
C PRO A 15 6.55 -24.29 -10.26
N LYS A 16 6.07 -24.02 -9.04
CA LYS A 16 5.34 -22.79 -8.71
C LYS A 16 6.27 -21.58 -8.69
N LEU A 17 7.47 -21.73 -8.13
CA LEU A 17 8.47 -20.67 -8.18
C LEU A 17 8.94 -20.43 -9.62
N TYR A 18 9.10 -21.48 -10.42
CA TYR A 18 9.43 -21.34 -11.84
C TYR A 18 8.36 -20.55 -12.61
N GLU A 19 7.07 -20.86 -12.40
CA GLU A 19 5.95 -20.11 -12.99
C GLU A 19 5.98 -18.63 -12.57
N LEU A 20 6.22 -18.33 -11.30
CA LEU A 20 6.35 -16.95 -10.83
C LEU A 20 7.49 -16.20 -11.53
N ILE A 21 8.64 -16.84 -11.76
CA ILE A 21 9.74 -16.27 -12.53
C ILE A 21 9.29 -15.96 -13.97
N LYS A 22 8.51 -16.85 -14.59
CA LYS A 22 7.97 -16.64 -15.94
C LYS A 22 7.00 -15.46 -16.01
N ILE A 23 6.12 -15.33 -15.03
CA ILE A 23 5.19 -14.19 -14.93
C ILE A 23 5.96 -12.86 -14.82
N GLU A 24 7.02 -12.81 -14.01
CA GLU A 24 7.85 -11.59 -13.88
C GLU A 24 8.66 -11.30 -15.16
N GLU A 25 9.24 -12.32 -15.80
CA GLU A 25 9.90 -12.18 -17.11
C GLU A 25 8.94 -11.61 -18.16
N GLU A 26 7.69 -12.08 -18.17
CA GLU A 26 6.66 -11.57 -19.07
C GLU A 26 6.21 -10.14 -18.71
N ARG A 27 6.12 -9.77 -17.43
CA ARG A 27 5.82 -8.40 -17.00
C ARG A 27 6.87 -7.43 -17.51
N GLN A 28 8.14 -7.77 -17.35
CA GLN A 28 9.28 -6.98 -17.86
C GLN A 28 9.29 -6.86 -19.39
N TYR A 29 8.75 -7.86 -20.09
CA TYR A 29 8.61 -7.85 -21.54
C TYR A 29 7.43 -7.01 -22.03
N LYS A 30 6.25 -7.13 -21.39
CA LYS A 30 4.99 -6.49 -21.80
C LYS A 30 4.78 -5.06 -21.25
N ARG A 31 5.55 -4.63 -20.24
CA ARG A 31 5.44 -3.28 -19.63
C ARG A 31 6.61 -2.36 -19.97
N LEU A 32 6.38 -1.07 -19.86
CA LEU A 32 7.39 -0.02 -19.98
C LEU A 32 7.86 0.42 -18.59
N ILE A 33 9.10 0.09 -18.22
CA ILE A 33 9.66 0.46 -16.92
C ILE A 33 10.39 1.80 -17.02
N LEU A 34 9.91 2.78 -16.27
CA LEU A 34 10.48 4.13 -16.16
C LEU A 34 10.98 4.44 -14.74
N ILE A 35 11.22 3.43 -13.90
CA ILE A 35 11.87 3.64 -12.61
C ILE A 35 13.37 3.96 -12.86
N PRO A 36 13.89 5.16 -12.48
CA PRO A 36 15.26 5.58 -12.84
C PRO A 36 16.37 4.80 -12.14
N SER A 37 16.02 4.00 -11.12
CA SER A 37 16.95 3.12 -10.41
C SER A 37 16.92 1.67 -10.92
N GLU A 38 16.06 1.34 -11.88
CA GLU A 38 15.98 0.02 -12.47
C GLU A 38 16.71 -0.03 -13.82
N SER A 39 17.29 -1.18 -14.11
CA SER A 39 17.98 -1.48 -15.36
C SER A 39 17.99 -2.98 -15.61
N MET A 40 18.23 -3.39 -16.85
CA MET A 40 18.43 -4.78 -17.21
C MET A 40 19.90 -5.19 -17.02
N THR A 41 20.14 -6.21 -16.22
CA THR A 41 21.48 -6.80 -16.09
C THR A 41 21.77 -7.76 -17.26
N PRO A 42 22.85 -7.55 -18.04
CA PRO A 42 23.25 -8.44 -19.13
C PRO A 42 23.31 -9.93 -18.73
N LYS A 43 22.89 -10.81 -19.64
CA LYS A 43 22.86 -12.27 -19.44
C LYS A 43 24.18 -12.87 -18.94
N ALA A 44 25.33 -12.37 -19.40
CA ALA A 44 26.64 -12.85 -18.96
C ALA A 44 26.87 -12.60 -17.45
N ILE A 45 26.43 -11.45 -16.95
CA ILE A 45 26.52 -11.08 -15.52
C ILE A 45 25.56 -11.95 -14.69
N ARG A 46 24.32 -12.15 -15.16
CA ARG A 46 23.36 -13.07 -14.50
C ARG A 46 23.88 -14.50 -14.40
N ARG A 47 24.60 -14.99 -15.43
CA ARG A 47 25.26 -16.31 -15.39
C ARG A 47 26.39 -16.37 -14.37
N ALA A 48 27.19 -15.31 -14.23
CA ALA A 48 28.26 -15.26 -13.23
C ALA A 48 27.74 -15.33 -11.79
N LEU A 49 26.57 -14.73 -11.52
CA LEU A 49 25.89 -14.83 -10.21
C LEU A 49 25.56 -16.28 -9.82
N GLY A 50 25.21 -17.13 -10.79
CA GLY A 50 24.90 -18.55 -10.57
C GLY A 50 26.11 -19.50 -10.65
N SER A 51 27.33 -18.98 -10.63
CA SER A 51 28.56 -19.79 -10.75
C SER A 51 28.95 -20.50 -9.45
N GLY A 52 29.93 -21.40 -9.52
CA GLY A 52 30.46 -22.14 -8.36
C GLY A 52 31.07 -21.25 -7.26
N PHE A 53 31.38 -19.99 -7.57
CA PHE A 53 31.82 -19.00 -6.59
C PHE A 53 30.78 -18.70 -5.52
N HIS A 54 29.51 -19.04 -5.76
CA HIS A 54 28.46 -18.90 -4.75
C HIS A 54 28.73 -19.71 -3.47
N ASN A 55 29.51 -20.79 -3.58
CA ASN A 55 29.80 -21.70 -2.47
C ASN A 55 31.05 -21.30 -1.65
N ILE A 56 31.75 -20.23 -2.03
CA ILE A 56 33.05 -19.90 -1.46
C ILE A 56 32.92 -18.92 -0.30
N TYR A 57 33.52 -19.25 0.84
CA TYR A 57 33.60 -18.40 2.03
C TYR A 57 35.01 -17.82 2.15
N ALA A 58 35.16 -16.50 1.92
CA ALA A 58 36.46 -15.85 1.75
C ALA A 58 36.61 -14.60 2.64
N GLU A 59 36.43 -14.73 3.95
CA GLU A 59 36.57 -13.60 4.89
C GLU A 59 37.99 -12.99 4.91
N GLY A 60 38.05 -11.66 4.97
CA GLY A 60 39.27 -10.87 4.87
C GLY A 60 39.57 -10.37 3.46
N TYR A 61 40.81 -9.97 3.25
CA TYR A 61 41.36 -9.43 2.00
C TYR A 61 42.73 -10.08 1.75
N SER A 62 43.08 -10.32 0.49
CA SER A 62 44.33 -11.02 0.11
C SER A 62 45.27 -10.14 -0.73
N PHE A 63 44.75 -9.12 -1.40
CA PHE A 63 45.54 -8.24 -2.26
C PHE A 63 45.70 -6.83 -1.67
N ASP A 64 46.84 -6.22 -1.97
CA ASP A 64 47.05 -4.79 -1.75
C ASP A 64 46.04 -4.04 -2.64
N LEU A 65 45.32 -3.09 -2.04
CA LEU A 65 44.07 -2.45 -2.52
C LEU A 65 44.20 -1.66 -3.83
N THR A 66 45.34 -1.77 -4.49
CA THR A 66 45.78 -1.03 -5.65
C THR A 66 45.57 -1.91 -6.89
N GLY A 67 45.18 -1.32 -8.02
CA GLY A 67 45.19 -2.00 -9.33
C GLY A 67 46.61 -2.32 -9.85
N GLY A 68 47.55 -2.64 -8.94
CA GLY A 68 48.99 -2.72 -9.18
C GLY A 68 49.45 -3.97 -9.92
N LEU A 69 48.65 -5.04 -9.94
CA LEU A 69 48.88 -6.18 -10.83
C LEU A 69 48.07 -6.00 -12.11
N THR A 70 48.69 -6.20 -13.26
CA THR A 70 48.01 -6.28 -14.57
C THR A 70 47.07 -7.49 -14.64
N GLU A 71 46.07 -7.49 -15.54
CA GLU A 71 45.23 -8.68 -15.74
C GLU A 71 46.08 -9.91 -16.07
N ASP A 72 47.13 -9.75 -16.88
CA ASP A 72 48.05 -10.85 -17.23
C ASP A 72 48.77 -11.42 -15.99
N GLU A 73 49.18 -10.56 -15.05
CA GLU A 73 49.77 -11.01 -13.78
C GLU A 73 48.75 -11.66 -12.84
N LEU A 74 47.50 -11.18 -12.82
CA LEU A 74 46.40 -11.80 -12.06
C LEU A 74 46.00 -13.18 -12.61
N PHE A 75 46.24 -13.43 -13.90
CA PHE A 75 45.97 -14.72 -14.55
C PHE A 75 47.22 -15.60 -14.70
N ASP A 76 48.38 -15.20 -14.18
CA ASP A 76 49.55 -16.07 -14.06
C ASP A 76 49.34 -17.07 -12.90
N TYR A 77 48.51 -18.09 -13.19
CA TYR A 77 48.17 -19.14 -12.23
C TYR A 77 49.41 -19.89 -11.73
N ASP A 78 50.42 -20.10 -12.58
CA ASP A 78 51.62 -20.82 -12.18
C ASP A 78 52.36 -20.06 -11.08
N LYS A 79 52.53 -18.74 -11.25
CA LYS A 79 53.14 -17.88 -10.23
C LYS A 79 52.25 -17.78 -8.98
N LEU A 80 51.00 -17.35 -9.13
CA LEU A 80 50.11 -17.04 -8.00
C LEU A 80 49.79 -18.28 -7.16
N LEU A 81 49.51 -19.42 -7.79
CA LEU A 81 49.25 -20.67 -7.05
C LEU A 81 50.52 -21.21 -6.38
N THR A 82 51.69 -20.99 -6.95
CA THR A 82 52.96 -21.39 -6.33
C THR A 82 53.25 -20.53 -5.09
N GLU A 83 53.07 -19.21 -5.19
CA GLU A 83 53.20 -18.29 -4.07
C GLU A 83 52.19 -18.59 -2.97
N TYR A 84 50.91 -18.73 -3.31
CA TYR A 84 49.84 -19.07 -2.37
C TYR A 84 50.08 -20.43 -1.67
N ARG A 85 50.53 -21.47 -2.38
CA ARG A 85 50.87 -22.76 -1.74
C ARG A 85 52.04 -22.64 -0.77
N ARG A 86 52.95 -21.69 -0.99
CA ARG A 86 54.15 -21.50 -0.17
C ARG A 86 53.90 -20.60 1.04
N TYR A 87 53.18 -19.50 0.84
CA TYR A 87 53.03 -18.42 1.82
C TYR A 87 51.59 -18.22 2.29
N SER A 88 50.61 -18.83 1.63
CA SER A 88 49.18 -18.59 1.82
C SER A 88 48.81 -17.11 1.57
N ASP A 89 47.72 -16.67 2.17
CA ASP A 89 47.12 -15.34 2.10
C ASP A 89 46.73 -14.84 3.50
N ASP A 90 46.28 -13.59 3.59
CA ASP A 90 45.82 -12.95 4.84
C ASP A 90 44.34 -13.26 5.16
N ARG A 91 43.67 -14.09 4.36
CA ARG A 91 42.29 -14.51 4.63
C ARG A 91 42.17 -15.43 5.84
N TYR A 92 40.99 -15.38 6.46
CA TYR A 92 40.65 -16.21 7.63
C TYR A 92 40.44 -17.68 7.26
N TYR A 93 40.02 -17.96 6.02
CA TYR A 93 39.80 -19.30 5.48
C TYR A 93 40.72 -19.56 4.30
N LYS A 94 41.15 -20.81 4.12
CA LYS A 94 42.02 -21.26 3.02
C LYS A 94 41.22 -22.04 1.97
N GLY A 95 41.80 -22.23 0.79
CA GLY A 95 41.11 -22.77 -0.40
C GLY A 95 40.40 -21.71 -1.23
N VAL A 96 40.89 -20.46 -1.16
CA VAL A 96 40.28 -19.25 -1.72
C VAL A 96 41.14 -18.60 -2.82
N GLU A 97 42.18 -19.29 -3.29
CA GLU A 97 43.14 -18.79 -4.28
C GLU A 97 42.50 -18.19 -5.54
N TYR A 98 41.37 -18.74 -5.99
CA TYR A 98 40.63 -18.23 -7.15
C TYR A 98 39.65 -17.10 -6.79
N ALA A 99 39.17 -17.06 -5.54
CA ALA A 99 38.36 -15.94 -5.06
C ALA A 99 39.22 -14.70 -4.91
N ASP A 100 40.47 -14.85 -4.47
CA ASP A 100 41.48 -13.81 -4.49
C ASP A 100 41.63 -13.23 -5.88
N ILE A 101 42.01 -14.06 -6.86
CA ILE A 101 42.22 -13.60 -8.25
C ILE A 101 40.98 -12.85 -8.76
N LEU A 102 39.79 -13.38 -8.49
CA LEU A 102 38.53 -12.77 -8.90
C LEU A 102 38.26 -11.42 -8.25
N GLU A 103 38.55 -11.27 -6.95
CA GLU A 103 38.44 -10.00 -6.24
C GLU A 103 39.44 -8.98 -6.79
N GLY A 104 40.69 -9.39 -7.03
CA GLY A 104 41.72 -8.54 -7.66
C GLY A 104 41.29 -8.03 -9.03
N ILE A 105 40.74 -8.89 -9.89
CA ILE A 105 40.21 -8.50 -11.20
C ILE A 105 39.03 -7.53 -11.06
N ALA A 106 38.12 -7.75 -10.12
CA ALA A 106 36.99 -6.87 -9.89
C ALA A 106 37.45 -5.46 -9.47
N CYS A 107 38.39 -5.37 -8.51
CA CYS A 107 38.97 -4.11 -8.08
C CYS A 107 39.72 -3.40 -9.21
N GLN A 108 40.56 -4.12 -9.96
CA GLN A 108 41.32 -3.55 -11.08
C GLN A 108 40.39 -2.98 -12.15
N ARG A 109 39.38 -3.74 -12.58
CA ARG A 109 38.46 -3.29 -13.63
C ARG A 109 37.59 -2.14 -13.16
N ALA A 110 37.20 -2.10 -11.89
CA ALA A 110 36.54 -0.93 -11.31
C ALA A 110 37.44 0.30 -11.38
N ALA A 111 38.69 0.20 -10.93
CA ALA A 111 39.65 1.29 -10.99
C ALA A 111 39.88 1.78 -12.43
N GLN A 112 39.99 0.87 -13.40
CA GLN A 112 40.09 1.20 -14.83
C GLN A 112 38.83 1.91 -15.35
N ALA A 113 37.64 1.43 -14.99
CA ALA A 113 36.38 2.02 -15.44
C ALA A 113 36.17 3.45 -14.94
N PHE A 114 36.65 3.78 -13.73
CA PHE A 114 36.49 5.11 -13.13
C PHE A 114 37.72 6.02 -13.29
N ALA A 115 38.81 5.53 -13.90
CA ALA A 115 39.98 6.34 -14.22
C ALA A 115 39.61 7.50 -15.16
N ASN A 116 40.34 8.59 -15.03
CA ASN A 116 40.18 9.78 -15.87
C ASN A 116 41.56 10.39 -16.20
N ASP A 117 41.57 11.53 -16.89
CA ASP A 117 42.81 12.18 -17.33
C ASP A 117 43.71 12.64 -16.16
N GLU A 118 43.15 12.84 -14.96
CA GLU A 118 43.88 13.30 -13.77
C GLU A 118 44.33 12.16 -12.85
N LYS A 119 43.57 11.07 -12.79
CA LYS A 119 43.78 9.93 -11.90
C LYS A 119 43.67 8.63 -12.71
N THR A 120 44.79 7.93 -12.79
CA THR A 120 44.89 6.64 -13.47
C THR A 120 44.31 5.53 -12.60
N ALA A 121 44.12 4.34 -13.16
CA ALA A 121 43.67 3.17 -12.40
C ALA A 121 44.62 2.81 -11.23
N LEU A 122 45.90 3.20 -11.29
CA LEU A 122 46.86 2.98 -10.20
C LEU A 122 46.64 3.92 -9.01
N ASP A 123 45.94 5.04 -9.23
CA ASP A 123 45.65 6.03 -8.21
C ASP A 123 44.32 5.76 -7.46
N ILE A 124 43.57 4.72 -7.87
CA ILE A 124 42.23 4.44 -7.37
C ILE A 124 42.23 3.12 -6.61
N TYR A 125 41.94 3.20 -5.31
CA TYR A 125 41.74 2.05 -4.43
C TYR A 125 40.26 1.70 -4.37
N VAL A 126 39.93 0.41 -4.45
CA VAL A 126 38.54 -0.07 -4.54
C VAL A 126 38.28 -1.19 -3.56
N ASN A 127 37.18 -1.09 -2.81
CA ASN A 127 36.57 -2.20 -2.09
C ASN A 127 35.28 -2.64 -2.80
N VAL A 128 35.21 -3.92 -3.20
CA VAL A 128 34.10 -4.51 -3.97
C VAL A 128 33.16 -5.40 -3.14
N GLN A 129 33.38 -5.49 -1.83
CA GLN A 129 32.64 -6.37 -0.94
C GLN A 129 31.30 -5.84 -0.40
N PRO A 130 30.98 -4.52 -0.38
CA PRO A 130 29.70 -4.06 0.15
C PRO A 130 28.49 -4.70 -0.55
N LEU A 131 27.58 -5.26 0.26
CA LEU A 131 26.44 -6.04 -0.24
C LEU A 131 25.43 -5.19 -1.02
N SER A 132 25.33 -3.89 -0.73
CA SER A 132 24.49 -2.92 -1.44
C SER A 132 24.83 -1.49 -0.99
N GLY A 133 24.16 -0.48 -1.55
CA GLY A 133 24.45 0.94 -1.29
C GLY A 133 24.22 1.38 0.16
N GLY A 134 23.20 0.84 0.84
CA GLY A 134 22.94 1.12 2.26
C GLY A 134 24.10 0.66 3.17
N PRO A 135 24.46 -0.64 3.16
CA PRO A 135 25.64 -1.15 3.87
C PRO A 135 26.94 -0.46 3.48
N ALA A 136 27.14 -0.12 2.20
CA ALA A 136 28.31 0.63 1.75
C ALA A 136 28.41 2.00 2.45
N ASN A 137 27.32 2.77 2.46
CA ASN A 137 27.28 4.06 3.14
C ASN A 137 27.48 3.89 4.66
N ASN A 138 26.86 2.88 5.30
CA ASN A 138 27.08 2.57 6.72
C ASN A 138 28.56 2.31 7.04
N ALA A 139 29.27 1.55 6.21
CA ALA A 139 30.70 1.31 6.38
C ALA A 139 31.52 2.61 6.26
N VAL A 140 31.12 3.53 5.38
CA VAL A 140 31.74 4.87 5.30
C VAL A 140 31.51 5.67 6.58
N PHE A 141 30.28 5.66 7.11
CA PHE A 141 30.00 6.30 8.40
C PHE A 141 30.88 5.70 9.50
N HIS A 142 30.86 4.38 9.66
CA HIS A 142 31.62 3.68 10.69
C HIS A 142 33.14 3.90 10.59
N GLY A 143 33.68 3.96 9.38
CA GLY A 143 35.13 4.11 9.15
C GLY A 143 35.66 5.53 9.33
N LEU A 144 34.84 6.56 9.12
CA LEU A 144 35.30 7.95 9.01
C LEU A 144 34.67 8.94 10.01
N VAL A 145 33.53 8.61 10.61
CA VAL A 145 32.86 9.48 11.59
C VAL A 145 32.47 8.72 12.86
N ASN A 146 32.38 9.43 13.97
CA ASN A 146 31.92 8.86 15.24
C ASN A 146 30.42 9.06 15.40
N ILE A 147 29.77 8.15 16.12
CA ILE A 147 28.37 8.33 16.54
C ILE A 147 28.22 9.67 17.26
N GLY A 148 27.18 10.42 16.91
CA GLY A 148 26.92 11.78 17.42
C GLY A 148 27.63 12.90 16.66
N ASP A 149 28.60 12.60 15.78
CA ASP A 149 29.20 13.62 14.92
C ASP A 149 28.15 14.26 14.01
N THR A 150 28.41 15.51 13.60
CA THR A 150 27.54 16.23 12.68
C THR A 150 27.81 15.81 11.24
N VAL A 151 26.77 15.43 10.51
CA VAL A 151 26.86 15.05 9.09
C VAL A 151 25.87 15.88 8.28
N MET A 152 26.32 16.34 7.12
CA MET A 152 25.50 17.16 6.23
C MET A 152 25.13 16.38 4.96
N GLY A 153 23.85 16.36 4.60
CA GLY A 153 23.35 15.64 3.43
C GLY A 153 22.13 16.30 2.79
N MET A 154 21.74 15.90 1.59
CA MET A 154 20.58 16.49 0.93
C MET A 154 19.28 16.09 1.62
N ASN A 155 18.37 17.04 1.80
CA ASN A 155 17.02 16.77 2.31
C ASN A 155 16.30 15.71 1.46
N LEU A 156 15.74 14.69 2.13
CA LEU A 156 14.99 13.60 1.51
C LEU A 156 13.82 14.11 0.65
N LEU A 157 13.09 15.13 1.12
CA LEU A 157 11.92 15.66 0.41
C LEU A 157 12.27 16.25 -0.95
N HIS A 158 13.50 16.74 -1.11
CA HIS A 158 13.93 17.51 -2.28
C HIS A 158 14.92 16.76 -3.18
N GLY A 159 15.16 15.47 -2.93
CA GLY A 159 15.97 14.62 -3.81
C GLY A 159 17.06 13.80 -3.13
N GLY A 160 17.24 13.92 -1.82
CA GLY A 160 18.21 13.12 -1.05
C GLY A 160 17.84 11.63 -0.96
N HIS A 161 18.74 10.82 -0.39
CA HIS A 161 18.50 9.40 -0.13
C HIS A 161 18.29 9.13 1.37
N LEU A 162 17.61 8.03 1.70
CA LEU A 162 17.36 7.63 3.09
C LEU A 162 18.65 7.51 3.92
N SER A 163 19.74 7.01 3.32
CA SER A 163 21.03 6.83 3.99
C SER A 163 21.85 8.12 4.14
N HIS A 164 21.31 9.29 3.74
CA HIS A 164 22.01 10.57 3.83
C HIS A 164 21.55 11.40 5.05
N GLY A 165 20.97 10.73 6.05
CA GLY A 165 20.56 11.35 7.32
C GLY A 165 19.05 11.37 7.58
N SER A 166 18.26 10.50 6.94
CA SER A 166 16.83 10.40 7.24
C SER A 166 16.60 9.89 8.66
N ARG A 167 15.65 10.48 9.41
CA ARG A 167 15.33 10.11 10.80
C ARG A 167 14.83 8.67 10.98
N VAL A 168 14.38 8.03 9.89
CA VAL A 168 13.92 6.62 9.90
C VAL A 168 15.01 5.64 9.45
N ASN A 169 16.26 6.12 9.31
CA ASN A 169 17.42 5.34 8.93
C ASN A 169 18.52 5.52 9.99
N ARG A 170 19.40 4.53 10.16
CA ARG A 170 20.56 4.59 11.07
C ARG A 170 21.38 5.88 10.94
N SER A 171 21.51 6.42 9.71
CA SER A 171 22.18 7.70 9.48
C SER A 171 21.54 8.88 10.21
N GLY A 172 20.20 8.95 10.31
CA GLY A 172 19.51 9.97 11.11
C GLY A 172 19.27 9.59 12.57
N GLU A 173 19.39 8.31 12.94
CA GLU A 173 19.29 7.85 14.32
C GLU A 173 20.58 8.09 15.11
N PHE A 174 21.75 7.88 14.49
CA PHE A 174 23.04 7.85 15.19
C PHE A 174 23.89 9.11 15.04
N TYR A 175 23.57 10.00 14.11
CA TYR A 175 24.38 11.19 13.81
C TYR A 175 23.54 12.46 13.90
N ASN A 176 24.19 13.60 14.17
CA ASN A 176 23.52 14.90 14.16
C ASN A 176 23.40 15.39 12.71
N ILE A 177 22.22 15.24 12.12
CA ILE A 177 22.02 15.55 10.70
C ILE A 177 21.66 17.02 10.48
N VAL A 178 22.40 17.66 9.60
CA VAL A 178 22.06 18.95 9.00
C VAL A 178 21.72 18.72 7.53
N SER A 179 20.54 19.15 7.09
CA SER A 179 20.15 18.98 5.69
C SER A 179 20.37 20.24 4.89
N TYR A 180 21.06 20.12 3.75
CA TYR A 180 21.03 21.16 2.72
C TYR A 180 19.92 20.89 1.71
N SER A 181 19.60 21.89 0.89
CA SER A 181 18.48 21.79 -0.03
C SER A 181 18.67 22.53 -1.36
N VAL A 182 17.62 22.50 -2.17
CA VAL A 182 17.51 23.35 -3.36
C VAL A 182 17.02 24.73 -2.96
N ASP A 183 17.39 25.73 -3.76
CA ASP A 183 16.81 27.06 -3.70
C ASP A 183 15.29 27.00 -4.01
N PRO A 184 14.41 27.60 -3.19
CA PRO A 184 12.97 27.50 -3.37
C PRO A 184 12.42 28.12 -4.66
N GLU A 185 13.15 29.05 -5.30
CA GLU A 185 12.69 29.73 -6.51
C GLU A 185 13.15 29.03 -7.79
N THR A 186 14.43 28.66 -7.85
CA THR A 186 15.07 28.03 -9.01
C THR A 186 14.98 26.51 -8.98
N GLU A 187 14.72 25.92 -7.81
CA GLU A 187 14.74 24.49 -7.53
C GLU A 187 16.07 23.82 -7.92
N LYS A 188 17.18 24.56 -7.89
CA LYS A 188 18.52 23.99 -8.06
C LYS A 188 19.28 24.02 -6.76
N LEU A 189 20.28 23.16 -6.60
CA LEU A 189 21.13 23.19 -5.41
C LEU A 189 21.76 24.58 -5.24
N ASP A 190 21.55 25.16 -4.06
CA ASP A 190 22.17 26.42 -3.65
C ASP A 190 23.51 26.12 -2.96
N TYR A 191 24.59 26.21 -3.73
CA TYR A 191 25.94 25.94 -3.22
C TYR A 191 26.42 26.98 -2.22
N ASP A 192 25.88 28.20 -2.24
CA ASP A 192 26.26 29.25 -1.29
C ASP A 192 25.57 29.02 0.05
N GLU A 193 24.32 28.58 0.04
CA GLU A 193 23.63 28.11 1.25
C GLU A 193 24.26 26.83 1.82
N ILE A 194 24.67 25.89 0.96
CA ILE A 194 25.44 24.71 1.39
C ILE A 194 26.74 25.14 2.10
N GLU A 195 27.47 26.11 1.55
CA GLU A 195 28.69 26.66 2.16
C GLU A 195 28.38 27.34 3.51
N ARG A 196 27.32 28.15 3.58
CA ARG A 196 26.87 28.82 4.80
C ARG A 196 26.55 27.82 5.91
N LEU A 197 25.77 26.79 5.60
CA LEU A 197 25.41 25.72 6.54
C LEU A 197 26.65 24.94 7.00
N ALA A 198 27.57 24.61 6.10
CA ALA A 198 28.82 23.95 6.45
C ALA A 198 29.64 24.79 7.44
N LEU A 199 29.83 26.09 7.18
CA LEU A 199 30.57 26.99 8.05
C LEU A 199 29.91 27.15 9.43
N GLN A 200 28.57 27.18 9.47
CA GLN A 200 27.79 27.29 10.71
C GLN A 200 27.89 26.03 11.56
N HIS A 201 27.71 24.85 10.96
CA HIS A 201 27.54 23.59 11.68
C HIS A 201 28.82 22.76 11.79
N LYS A 202 29.86 23.07 11.00
CA LYS A 202 31.16 22.39 10.96
C LYS A 202 31.02 20.86 10.91
N PRO A 203 30.30 20.31 9.92
CA PRO A 203 30.08 18.87 9.82
C PRO A 203 31.41 18.12 9.69
N LYS A 204 31.46 16.87 10.17
CA LYS A 204 32.59 15.96 9.93
C LYS A 204 32.56 15.32 8.55
N MET A 205 31.38 15.25 7.96
CA MET A 205 31.17 14.72 6.61
C MET A 205 30.10 15.52 5.89
N ILE A 206 30.36 15.82 4.63
CA ILE A 206 29.38 16.32 3.66
C ILE A 206 29.13 15.20 2.66
N ILE A 207 27.88 14.81 2.51
CA ILE A 207 27.44 13.80 1.54
C ILE A 207 26.88 14.52 0.33
N ALA A 208 27.57 14.42 -0.80
CA ALA A 208 27.12 14.88 -2.11
C ALA A 208 26.56 13.69 -2.90
N GLY A 209 25.26 13.47 -2.82
CA GLY A 209 24.58 12.38 -3.51
C GLY A 209 23.09 12.60 -3.59
N VAL A 210 22.47 12.15 -4.68
CA VAL A 210 21.06 12.42 -5.00
C VAL A 210 20.36 11.18 -5.54
N SER A 211 19.09 11.02 -5.17
CA SER A 211 18.18 9.98 -5.69
C SER A 211 17.11 10.53 -6.62
N SER A 212 16.68 11.78 -6.43
CA SER A 212 15.66 12.43 -7.27
C SER A 212 16.01 13.90 -7.47
N TYR A 213 17.13 14.15 -8.15
CA TYR A 213 17.56 15.47 -8.61
C TYR A 213 18.09 15.33 -10.04
N SER A 214 17.61 16.17 -10.95
CA SER A 214 17.75 15.98 -12.40
C SER A 214 18.98 16.68 -13.00
N TRP A 215 19.82 17.30 -12.17
CA TRP A 215 21.02 18.03 -12.61
C TRP A 215 22.32 17.39 -12.15
N GLN A 216 23.36 17.60 -12.95
CA GLN A 216 24.74 17.27 -12.60
C GLN A 216 25.25 18.09 -11.40
N LEU A 217 26.04 17.45 -10.54
CA LEU A 217 26.64 18.07 -9.36
C LEU A 217 28.00 18.71 -9.67
N ASP A 218 28.29 19.82 -8.98
CA ASP A 218 29.59 20.49 -9.02
C ASP A 218 30.51 19.93 -7.92
N TRP A 219 31.32 18.95 -8.29
CA TRP A 219 32.25 18.28 -7.37
C TRP A 219 33.34 19.20 -6.84
N ALA A 220 33.82 20.14 -7.66
CA ALA A 220 34.85 21.10 -7.26
C ALA A 220 34.32 22.06 -6.19
N ARG A 221 33.06 22.51 -6.34
CA ARG A 221 32.39 23.35 -5.35
C ARG A 221 32.17 22.59 -4.04
N PHE A 222 31.67 21.36 -4.08
CA PHE A 222 31.54 20.52 -2.89
C PHE A 222 32.87 20.28 -2.18
N ARG A 223 33.95 19.98 -2.94
CA ARG A 223 35.30 19.82 -2.40
C ARG A 223 35.75 21.06 -1.65
N LYS A 224 35.64 22.23 -2.29
CA LYS A 224 36.03 23.52 -1.69
C LYS A 224 35.31 23.76 -0.37
N ILE A 225 34.01 23.48 -0.30
CA ILE A 225 33.21 23.65 0.92
C ILE A 225 33.68 22.69 2.02
N ALA A 226 33.88 21.41 1.68
CA ALA A 226 34.37 20.41 2.63
C ALA A 226 35.74 20.80 3.22
N ASP A 227 36.66 21.30 2.39
CA ASP A 227 37.99 21.73 2.81
C ASP A 227 37.97 22.91 3.78
N GLN A 228 37.08 23.89 3.56
CA GLN A 228 36.97 25.06 4.43
C GLN A 228 36.62 24.71 5.88
N VAL A 229 35.89 23.62 6.08
CA VAL A 229 35.42 23.18 7.41
C VAL A 229 36.15 21.93 7.92
N GLY A 230 37.07 21.37 7.12
CA GLY A 230 37.81 20.15 7.44
C GLY A 230 36.92 18.89 7.47
N ALA A 231 35.89 18.83 6.62
CA ALA A 231 35.00 17.69 6.49
C ALA A 231 35.49 16.67 5.46
N TYR A 232 35.15 15.40 5.65
CA TYR A 232 35.18 14.42 4.56
C TYR A 232 34.10 14.74 3.53
N LEU A 233 34.39 14.46 2.26
CA LEU A 233 33.42 14.56 1.16
C LEU A 233 33.13 13.14 0.68
N LEU A 234 31.90 12.69 0.95
CA LEU A 234 31.37 11.44 0.41
C LEU A 234 30.56 11.76 -0.86
N ALA A 235 31.03 11.30 -2.02
CA ALA A 235 30.22 11.34 -3.24
C ALA A 235 29.46 10.03 -3.40
N ASP A 236 28.13 10.06 -3.30
CA ASP A 236 27.29 8.89 -3.60
C ASP A 236 26.75 9.02 -5.04
N ILE A 237 27.40 8.33 -5.96
CA ILE A 237 27.10 8.36 -7.40
C ILE A 237 26.22 7.20 -7.85
N SER A 238 25.53 6.53 -6.91
CA SER A 238 24.76 5.31 -7.17
C SER A 238 23.84 5.38 -8.40
N HIS A 239 23.20 6.53 -8.62
CA HIS A 239 22.28 6.75 -9.74
C HIS A 239 22.99 6.99 -11.08
N VAL A 240 24.21 7.53 -11.07
CA VAL A 240 24.88 8.08 -12.27
C VAL A 240 26.22 7.41 -12.57
N ALA A 241 26.59 6.34 -11.86
CA ALA A 241 27.88 5.68 -12.00
C ALA A 241 28.21 5.22 -13.43
N GLY A 242 27.25 4.64 -14.16
CA GLY A 242 27.48 4.27 -15.56
C GLY A 242 27.71 5.49 -16.46
N MET A 243 27.04 6.60 -16.15
CA MET A 243 27.21 7.86 -16.87
C MET A 243 28.56 8.52 -16.57
N VAL A 244 29.07 8.39 -15.34
CA VAL A 244 30.42 8.83 -14.97
C VAL A 244 31.46 8.08 -15.80
N VAL A 245 31.37 6.74 -15.86
CA VAL A 245 32.27 5.91 -16.68
C VAL A 245 32.19 6.28 -18.17
N ALA A 246 31.00 6.60 -18.68
CA ALA A 246 30.80 6.98 -20.08
C ALA A 246 31.26 8.42 -20.41
N GLY A 247 31.51 9.26 -19.40
CA GLY A 247 31.80 10.68 -19.57
C GLY A 247 30.57 11.57 -19.84
N GLU A 248 29.36 11.07 -19.56
CA GLU A 248 28.10 11.82 -19.67
C GLU A 248 27.69 12.48 -18.33
N TYR A 249 28.44 12.22 -17.25
CA TYR A 249 28.31 12.87 -15.94
C TYR A 249 29.73 13.18 -15.42
N PRO A 250 29.98 14.35 -14.78
CA PRO A 250 31.30 14.69 -14.28
C PRO A 250 31.81 13.67 -13.25
N SER A 251 33.09 13.33 -13.28
CA SER A 251 33.67 12.37 -12.35
C SER A 251 33.99 13.02 -10.99
N PRO A 252 33.63 12.39 -9.85
CA PRO A 252 34.06 12.85 -8.53
C PRO A 252 35.49 12.39 -8.17
N ILE A 253 36.11 11.52 -8.98
CA ILE A 253 37.48 11.02 -8.75
C ILE A 253 38.47 12.18 -8.84
N GLY A 254 39.29 12.34 -7.79
CA GLY A 254 40.20 13.49 -7.64
C GLY A 254 39.61 14.64 -6.81
N HIS A 255 38.28 14.64 -6.59
CA HIS A 255 37.60 15.62 -5.72
C HIS A 255 37.15 15.00 -4.40
N ALA A 256 36.34 13.94 -4.46
CA ALA A 256 35.78 13.31 -3.27
C ALA A 256 36.85 12.55 -2.48
N HIS A 257 36.72 12.57 -1.15
CA HIS A 257 37.60 11.79 -0.26
C HIS A 257 37.26 10.29 -0.32
N ILE A 258 35.96 10.00 -0.47
CA ILE A 258 35.42 8.65 -0.59
C ILE A 258 34.23 8.70 -1.54
N ILE A 259 34.13 7.72 -2.43
CA ILE A 259 33.06 7.60 -3.42
C ILE A 259 32.34 6.29 -3.16
N SER A 260 31.02 6.35 -3.07
CA SER A 260 30.14 5.20 -2.92
C SER A 260 29.26 5.06 -4.15
N THR A 261 29.06 3.82 -4.61
CA THR A 261 28.08 3.56 -5.66
C THR A 261 27.53 2.15 -5.62
N THR A 262 26.24 2.02 -5.90
CA THR A 262 25.64 0.76 -6.31
C THR A 262 26.09 0.32 -7.70
N THR A 263 26.06 -0.99 -7.97
CA THR A 263 26.47 -1.55 -9.28
C THR A 263 25.33 -1.85 -10.26
N HIS A 264 24.05 -1.80 -9.85
CA HIS A 264 22.90 -2.26 -10.66
C HIS A 264 22.11 -1.19 -11.40
N LYS A 265 22.26 0.11 -11.07
CA LYS A 265 21.49 1.21 -11.68
C LYS A 265 22.01 1.51 -13.08
N THR A 266 22.45 2.74 -13.37
CA THR A 266 23.04 3.08 -14.68
C THR A 266 24.33 2.33 -15.00
N LEU A 267 24.97 1.67 -14.03
CA LEU A 267 26.14 0.80 -14.27
C LEU A 267 25.76 -0.60 -14.80
N LEU A 268 24.47 -0.96 -14.80
CA LEU A 268 23.91 -2.16 -15.44
C LEU A 268 24.47 -3.51 -14.92
N GLY A 269 25.11 -3.52 -13.76
CA GLY A 269 25.71 -4.68 -13.12
C GLY A 269 24.75 -5.45 -12.20
N PRO A 270 25.29 -6.36 -11.35
CA PRO A 270 24.49 -7.06 -10.34
C PRO A 270 24.11 -6.12 -9.18
N ARG A 271 23.18 -6.54 -8.32
CA ARG A 271 22.99 -5.88 -7.02
C ARG A 271 24.24 -6.05 -6.15
N GLY A 272 24.67 -4.95 -5.55
CA GLY A 272 25.98 -4.80 -4.90
C GLY A 272 26.39 -3.33 -4.87
N ALA A 273 27.50 -3.03 -4.22
CA ALA A 273 28.10 -1.71 -4.19
C ALA A 273 29.63 -1.77 -4.11
N ILE A 274 30.28 -0.67 -4.48
CA ILE A 274 31.71 -0.48 -4.33
C ILE A 274 32.00 0.83 -3.59
N LEU A 275 33.15 0.86 -2.92
CA LEU A 275 33.70 2.04 -2.27
C LEU A 275 35.06 2.35 -2.89
N MET A 276 35.30 3.60 -3.26
CA MET A 276 36.52 4.02 -3.96
C MET A 276 37.16 5.24 -3.29
N SER A 277 38.48 5.26 -3.22
CA SER A 277 39.24 6.44 -2.78
C SER A 277 40.54 6.57 -3.56
N THR A 278 41.07 7.79 -3.62
CA THR A 278 42.45 8.06 -4.08
C THR A 278 43.42 8.21 -2.91
N ASP A 279 42.95 7.96 -1.68
CA ASP A 279 43.71 8.01 -0.44
C ASP A 279 43.75 6.61 0.20
N LEU A 280 44.97 6.07 0.33
CA LEU A 280 45.22 4.73 0.85
C LEU A 280 44.85 4.59 2.32
N ASP A 281 45.00 5.65 3.12
CA ASP A 281 44.68 5.61 4.55
C ASP A 281 43.17 5.64 4.76
N ILE A 282 42.43 6.34 3.90
CA ILE A 282 40.97 6.31 3.90
C ILE A 282 40.47 4.91 3.53
N ILE A 283 40.92 4.33 2.42
CA ILE A 283 40.37 3.04 1.98
C ILE A 283 40.68 1.91 2.98
N LYS A 284 41.84 1.92 3.65
CA LYS A 284 42.18 0.96 4.72
C LYS A 284 41.31 1.07 5.97
N LYS A 285 40.74 2.26 6.24
CA LYS A 285 39.73 2.41 7.30
C LYS A 285 38.39 1.84 6.84
N ILE A 286 38.05 2.07 5.57
CA ILE A 286 36.84 1.55 4.96
C ILE A 286 36.83 0.03 4.90
N ASP A 287 37.93 -0.61 4.51
CA ASP A 287 38.00 -2.09 4.49
C ASP A 287 37.72 -2.68 5.86
N ARG A 288 38.34 -2.13 6.91
CA ARG A 288 38.09 -2.54 8.30
C ARG A 288 36.64 -2.31 8.72
N ALA A 289 36.03 -1.24 8.22
CA ALA A 289 34.64 -0.92 8.49
C ALA A 289 33.66 -1.82 7.72
N VAL A 290 34.02 -2.29 6.52
CA VAL A 290 33.24 -3.30 5.77
C VAL A 290 33.39 -4.66 6.44
N PHE A 291 34.63 -5.12 6.64
CA PHE A 291 34.95 -6.35 7.34
C PHE A 291 36.17 -6.15 8.27
N PRO A 292 36.07 -6.49 9.57
CA PRO A 292 34.98 -7.22 10.23
C PRO A 292 33.85 -6.32 10.79
N GLY A 293 33.77 -5.05 10.37
CA GLY A 293 32.81 -4.09 10.93
C GLY A 293 31.33 -4.39 10.63
N GLU A 294 30.89 -4.18 9.38
CA GLU A 294 29.48 -4.29 8.97
C GLU A 294 29.11 -5.69 8.46
N GLN A 295 30.05 -6.44 7.89
CA GLN A 295 29.80 -7.69 7.15
C GLN A 295 30.71 -8.84 7.63
N GLY A 296 30.30 -10.08 7.31
CA GLY A 296 31.13 -11.30 7.43
C GLY A 296 31.68 -11.74 6.06
N GLY A 297 31.55 -13.02 5.71
CA GLY A 297 31.98 -13.56 4.41
C GLY A 297 31.43 -12.81 3.18
N PRO A 298 32.29 -12.39 2.23
CA PRO A 298 31.85 -11.66 1.05
C PRO A 298 31.13 -12.56 0.03
N HIS A 299 30.25 -11.97 -0.78
CA HIS A 299 29.57 -12.68 -1.87
C HIS A 299 30.48 -12.78 -3.11
N VAL A 300 31.30 -13.84 -3.18
CA VAL A 300 32.33 -14.01 -4.22
C VAL A 300 31.77 -14.03 -5.65
N ASN A 301 30.62 -14.69 -5.85
CA ASN A 301 29.90 -14.68 -7.12
C ASN A 301 29.44 -13.26 -7.55
N VAL A 302 29.16 -12.37 -6.59
CA VAL A 302 28.70 -11.00 -6.87
C VAL A 302 29.83 -10.14 -7.42
N PHE A 303 31.01 -10.10 -6.77
CA PHE A 303 32.12 -9.34 -7.34
C PHE A 303 32.69 -9.98 -8.62
N GLY A 304 32.55 -11.29 -8.80
CA GLY A 304 32.79 -11.92 -10.10
C GLY A 304 31.87 -11.41 -11.21
N ALA A 305 30.59 -11.22 -10.89
CA ALA A 305 29.61 -10.61 -11.80
C ALA A 305 29.90 -9.10 -12.01
N MET A 306 30.36 -8.37 -10.98
CA MET A 306 30.81 -6.98 -11.09
C MET A 306 32.04 -6.85 -12.01
N ALA A 307 33.00 -7.76 -11.96
CA ALA A 307 34.17 -7.76 -12.84
C ALA A 307 33.79 -7.82 -14.33
N ILE A 308 32.67 -8.47 -14.67
CA ILE A 308 32.12 -8.44 -16.04
C ILE A 308 31.43 -7.09 -16.29
N ALA A 309 30.66 -6.58 -15.33
CA ALA A 309 30.00 -5.28 -15.45
C ALA A 309 30.99 -4.14 -15.73
N PHE A 310 32.09 -4.05 -14.98
CA PHE A 310 33.12 -3.03 -15.19
C PHE A 310 33.84 -3.17 -16.53
N LYS A 311 34.02 -4.40 -17.03
CA LYS A 311 34.55 -4.63 -18.38
C LYS A 311 33.59 -4.11 -19.46
N LEU A 312 32.29 -4.39 -19.32
CA LEU A 312 31.26 -3.92 -20.25
C LEU A 312 31.07 -2.40 -20.18
N ALA A 313 31.19 -1.80 -18.99
CA ALA A 313 31.04 -0.35 -18.80
C ALA A 313 32.06 0.48 -19.60
N GLN A 314 33.21 -0.11 -19.92
CA GLN A 314 34.29 0.53 -20.68
C GLN A 314 34.13 0.41 -22.21
N THR A 315 33.11 -0.30 -22.72
CA THR A 315 32.97 -0.50 -24.16
C THR A 315 32.34 0.70 -24.87
N PRO A 316 32.61 0.88 -26.19
CA PRO A 316 31.95 1.91 -26.98
C PRO A 316 30.42 1.81 -26.97
N GLU A 317 29.87 0.60 -26.91
CA GLU A 317 28.43 0.35 -26.86
C GLU A 317 27.81 0.86 -25.57
N HIS A 318 28.47 0.67 -24.42
CA HIS A 318 28.02 1.21 -23.14
C HIS A 318 28.03 2.74 -23.15
N LYS A 319 29.10 3.35 -23.69
CA LYS A 319 29.17 4.81 -23.85
C LYS A 319 28.05 5.34 -24.74
N ALA A 320 27.78 4.70 -25.87
CA ALA A 320 26.68 5.07 -26.76
C ALA A 320 25.31 4.93 -26.06
N LEU A 321 25.12 3.88 -25.26
CA LEU A 321 23.90 3.67 -24.48
C LEU A 321 23.69 4.78 -23.44
N MET A 322 24.70 5.13 -22.64
CA MET A 322 24.59 6.20 -21.63
C MET A 322 24.23 7.55 -22.25
N LYS A 323 24.85 7.87 -23.40
CA LYS A 323 24.51 9.08 -24.16
C LYS A 323 23.05 9.07 -24.65
N GLN A 324 22.58 7.92 -25.14
CA GLN A 324 21.18 7.78 -25.57
C GLN A 324 20.21 7.86 -24.38
N ILE A 325 20.57 7.33 -23.21
CA ILE A 325 19.76 7.45 -21.97
C ILE A 325 19.52 8.92 -21.63
N VAL A 326 20.58 9.74 -21.59
CA VAL A 326 20.46 11.19 -21.32
C VAL A 326 19.62 11.88 -22.38
N LYS A 327 19.85 11.55 -23.66
CA LYS A 327 19.10 12.12 -24.78
C LYS A 327 17.60 11.81 -24.69
N ASN A 328 17.25 10.55 -24.44
CA ASN A 328 15.87 10.13 -24.26
C ASN A 328 15.25 10.82 -23.04
N CYS A 329 15.98 10.96 -21.93
CA CYS A 329 15.44 11.62 -20.74
C CYS A 329 15.13 13.10 -20.99
N LYS A 330 16.00 13.79 -21.73
CA LYS A 330 15.73 15.15 -22.18
C LYS A 330 14.49 15.24 -23.05
N VAL A 331 14.30 14.32 -24.00
CA VAL A 331 13.10 14.30 -24.86
C VAL A 331 11.84 14.03 -24.05
N LEU A 332 11.87 13.05 -23.13
CA LEU A 332 10.77 12.75 -22.22
C LEU A 332 10.38 13.99 -21.41
N ASN A 333 11.37 14.66 -20.81
CA ASN A 333 11.19 15.88 -20.03
C ASN A 333 10.55 17.01 -20.85
N ASP A 334 11.18 17.35 -21.97
CA ASP A 334 10.76 18.49 -22.80
C ASP A 334 9.36 18.24 -23.36
N HIS A 335 9.05 17.00 -23.77
CA HIS A 335 7.74 16.67 -24.30
C HIS A 335 6.64 16.65 -23.24
N LEU A 336 6.90 16.13 -22.03
CA LEU A 336 5.94 16.22 -20.92
C LEU A 336 5.66 17.69 -20.52
N GLN A 337 6.67 18.56 -20.60
CA GLN A 337 6.48 19.99 -20.40
C GLN A 337 5.61 20.62 -21.51
N GLU A 338 5.89 20.30 -22.78
CA GLU A 338 5.09 20.74 -23.94
C GLU A 338 3.62 20.29 -23.82
N ARG A 339 3.39 19.10 -23.27
CA ARG A 339 2.06 18.54 -23.00
C ARG A 339 1.34 19.20 -21.81
N GLY A 340 2.02 20.03 -21.01
CA GLY A 340 1.40 20.88 -19.99
C GLY A 340 1.76 20.55 -18.53
N PHE A 341 2.65 19.59 -18.24
CA PHE A 341 3.08 19.35 -16.87
C PHE A 341 4.05 20.43 -16.37
N ARG A 342 3.92 20.82 -15.10
CA ARG A 342 5.05 21.45 -14.38
C ARG A 342 6.15 20.42 -14.19
N ILE A 343 7.37 20.80 -14.56
CA ILE A 343 8.59 20.01 -14.37
C ILE A 343 9.36 20.53 -13.15
N PRO A 344 9.41 19.77 -12.03
CA PRO A 344 10.26 20.09 -10.89
C PRO A 344 11.73 20.20 -11.30
N PHE A 345 12.50 21.04 -10.63
CA PHE A 345 13.89 21.40 -10.93
C PHE A 345 14.08 22.09 -12.30
N GLY A 346 13.01 22.32 -13.07
CA GLY A 346 13.01 23.10 -14.31
C GLY A 346 13.67 22.42 -15.53
N GLY A 347 13.98 21.13 -15.46
CA GLY A 347 14.56 20.37 -16.58
C GLY A 347 15.48 19.23 -16.14
N THR A 348 16.23 18.66 -17.09
CA THR A 348 17.19 17.58 -16.82
C THR A 348 18.41 17.61 -17.75
N ASN A 349 19.56 17.20 -17.23
CA ASN A 349 20.74 16.78 -18.00
C ASN A 349 21.28 15.43 -17.51
N THR A 350 20.38 14.59 -16.97
CA THR A 350 20.69 13.27 -16.41
C THR A 350 19.78 12.19 -17.02
N HIS A 351 19.69 11.02 -16.40
CA HIS A 351 18.84 9.90 -16.81
C HIS A 351 17.42 9.93 -16.21
N LEU A 352 17.10 10.96 -15.40
CA LEU A 352 15.80 11.08 -14.73
C LEU A 352 15.18 12.48 -14.87
N THR A 353 13.86 12.53 -14.74
CA THR A 353 13.06 13.76 -14.57
C THR A 353 11.87 13.49 -13.63
N ASN A 354 11.13 14.53 -13.29
CA ASN A 354 9.93 14.47 -12.47
C ASN A 354 8.79 15.22 -13.16
N ILE A 355 7.55 14.84 -12.84
CA ILE A 355 6.36 15.64 -13.14
C ILE A 355 5.66 15.99 -11.83
N ASP A 356 5.08 17.19 -11.76
CA ASP A 356 4.17 17.58 -10.69
C ASP A 356 2.73 17.22 -11.05
N THR A 357 2.16 16.26 -10.34
CA THR A 357 0.80 15.77 -10.59
C THR A 357 -0.27 16.74 -10.12
N LYS A 358 0.07 17.81 -9.38
CA LYS A 358 -0.84 18.94 -9.13
C LYS A 358 -1.22 19.71 -10.40
N SER A 359 -0.55 19.45 -11.53
CA SER A 359 -0.98 19.94 -12.85
C SER A 359 -2.34 19.36 -13.27
N VAL A 360 -2.80 18.28 -12.61
CA VAL A 360 -4.11 17.66 -12.82
C VAL A 360 -4.98 17.95 -11.59
N THR A 361 -6.06 18.70 -11.78
CA THR A 361 -6.99 19.11 -10.72
C THR A 361 -8.43 18.79 -11.07
N GLY A 362 -9.16 18.29 -10.08
CA GLY A 362 -10.59 18.03 -10.15
C GLY A 362 -11.42 19.29 -9.97
N LYS A 363 -12.73 19.16 -10.22
CA LYS A 363 -13.70 20.27 -10.11
C LYS A 363 -13.83 20.82 -8.69
N ASP A 364 -13.57 20.00 -7.67
CA ASP A 364 -13.61 20.35 -6.25
C ASP A 364 -12.27 20.93 -5.72
N GLY A 365 -11.28 21.12 -6.61
CA GLY A 365 -9.94 21.58 -6.26
C GLY A 365 -9.02 20.47 -5.74
N ALA A 366 -9.47 19.21 -5.69
CA ALA A 366 -8.59 18.09 -5.43
C ALA A 366 -7.51 18.00 -6.51
N TRP A 367 -6.30 17.63 -6.12
CA TRP A 367 -5.18 17.43 -7.04
C TRP A 367 -4.83 15.94 -7.13
N LEU A 368 -4.29 15.53 -8.27
CA LEU A 368 -3.91 14.13 -8.45
C LEU A 368 -2.71 13.80 -7.57
N SER A 369 -2.87 12.86 -6.64
CA SER A 369 -1.76 12.35 -5.82
C SER A 369 -0.71 11.66 -6.69
N GLY A 370 0.58 11.85 -6.37
CA GLY A 370 1.67 11.12 -7.05
C GLY A 370 1.58 9.60 -6.85
N ASP A 371 0.99 9.16 -5.73
CA ASP A 371 0.69 7.74 -5.49
C ASP A 371 -0.41 7.20 -6.41
N LEU A 372 -1.52 7.93 -6.55
CA LEU A 372 -2.62 7.54 -7.43
C LEU A 372 -2.17 7.54 -8.89
N ALA A 373 -1.43 8.57 -9.31
CA ALA A 373 -0.85 8.64 -10.64
C ALA A 373 0.04 7.43 -10.95
N ALA A 374 0.94 7.05 -10.03
CA ALA A 374 1.82 5.89 -10.23
C ALA A 374 1.03 4.57 -10.34
N ARG A 375 -0.03 4.39 -9.56
CA ARG A 375 -0.89 3.19 -9.62
C ARG A 375 -1.68 3.10 -10.92
N ILE A 376 -2.29 4.20 -11.35
CA ILE A 376 -3.06 4.27 -12.60
C ILE A 376 -2.13 4.01 -13.81
N LEU A 377 -0.93 4.61 -13.80
CA LEU A 377 0.08 4.32 -14.82
C LEU A 377 0.52 2.85 -14.82
N ASP A 378 0.69 2.22 -13.65
CA ASP A 378 1.07 0.80 -13.58
C ASP A 378 -0.02 -0.13 -14.15
N ILE A 379 -1.30 0.18 -13.92
CA ILE A 379 -2.44 -0.52 -14.56
C ILE A 379 -2.37 -0.39 -16.08
N ALA A 380 -1.99 0.80 -16.57
CA ALA A 380 -1.78 1.03 -18.01
C ALA A 380 -0.50 0.36 -18.57
N GLY A 381 0.33 -0.25 -17.71
CA GLY A 381 1.59 -0.89 -18.10
C GLY A 381 2.82 0.03 -18.09
N VAL A 382 2.71 1.24 -17.55
CA VAL A 382 3.81 2.21 -17.37
C VAL A 382 4.27 2.18 -15.91
N VAL A 383 5.40 1.53 -15.65
CA VAL A 383 5.89 1.30 -14.29
C VAL A 383 6.75 2.47 -13.84
N THR A 384 6.33 3.14 -12.77
CA THR A 384 6.97 4.35 -12.23
C THR A 384 6.89 4.37 -10.71
N ASN A 385 7.41 5.41 -10.06
CA ASN A 385 7.30 5.59 -8.61
C ASN A 385 6.82 7.00 -8.24
N ARG A 386 5.96 7.08 -7.21
CA ARG A 386 5.65 8.34 -6.53
C ARG A 386 6.92 8.95 -5.92
N ASN A 387 7.01 10.26 -5.86
CA ASN A 387 8.16 10.95 -5.30
C ASN A 387 7.76 12.33 -4.77
N THR A 388 8.32 12.76 -3.64
CA THR A 388 8.19 14.15 -3.20
C THR A 388 8.95 15.08 -4.14
N ILE A 389 8.48 16.32 -4.27
CA ILE A 389 9.14 17.35 -5.08
C ILE A 389 9.30 18.64 -4.25
N PRO A 390 10.16 19.60 -4.66
CA PRO A 390 10.23 20.89 -3.99
C PRO A 390 8.84 21.52 -3.82
N GLY A 391 8.51 21.89 -2.58
CA GLY A 391 7.20 22.40 -2.16
C GLY A 391 6.35 21.40 -1.37
N ASP A 392 6.67 20.11 -1.37
CA ASP A 392 6.00 19.12 -0.52
C ASP A 392 6.46 19.21 0.94
N VAL A 393 5.51 19.10 1.88
CA VAL A 393 5.78 19.21 3.33
C VAL A 393 5.87 17.85 4.03
N SER A 394 5.56 16.75 3.34
CA SER A 394 5.55 15.39 3.91
C SER A 394 5.76 14.33 2.85
N ALA A 395 6.51 13.28 3.21
CA ALA A 395 6.71 12.09 2.37
C ALA A 395 5.46 11.18 2.28
N LEU A 396 4.45 11.38 3.14
CA LEU A 396 3.22 10.58 3.13
C LEU A 396 2.28 10.96 1.99
N ASN A 397 2.33 12.23 1.53
CA ASN A 397 1.46 12.76 0.48
C ASN A 397 2.31 13.40 -0.65
N PRO A 398 3.13 12.61 -1.37
CA PRO A 398 3.98 13.13 -2.44
C PRO A 398 3.13 13.64 -3.61
N SER A 399 3.50 14.79 -4.18
CA SER A 399 2.81 15.35 -5.35
C SER A 399 3.53 15.15 -6.68
N GLY A 400 4.59 14.34 -6.69
CA GLY A 400 5.34 14.06 -7.91
C GLY A 400 5.36 12.59 -8.30
N VAL A 401 5.66 12.37 -9.57
CA VAL A 401 6.05 11.07 -10.13
C VAL A 401 7.45 11.21 -10.73
N ARG A 402 8.33 10.25 -10.43
CA ARG A 402 9.72 10.24 -10.89
C ARG A 402 9.88 9.26 -12.04
N LEU A 403 10.47 9.71 -13.14
CA LEU A 403 10.60 8.97 -14.38
C LEU A 403 12.07 8.90 -14.80
N GLY A 404 12.49 7.78 -15.39
CA GLY A 404 13.82 7.57 -15.92
C GLY A 404 13.83 6.71 -17.18
N THR A 405 14.88 6.87 -17.97
CA THR A 405 15.03 6.22 -19.27
C THR A 405 16.03 5.06 -19.38
N PRO A 406 16.76 4.58 -18.34
CA PRO A 406 17.70 3.47 -18.50
C PRO A 406 17.09 2.22 -19.14
N TRP A 407 16.00 1.71 -18.57
CA TRP A 407 15.39 0.44 -18.98
C TRP A 407 14.88 0.47 -20.42
N ILE A 408 14.03 1.45 -20.77
CA ILE A 408 13.47 1.55 -22.13
C ILE A 408 14.58 1.72 -23.18
N THR A 409 15.65 2.46 -22.85
CA THR A 409 16.77 2.66 -23.77
C THR A 409 17.58 1.37 -23.96
N GLN A 410 17.76 0.55 -22.91
CA GLN A 410 18.37 -0.78 -23.04
C GLN A 410 17.59 -1.72 -23.95
N ARG A 411 16.26 -1.54 -24.03
CA ARG A 411 15.39 -2.28 -24.94
C ARG A 411 15.35 -1.71 -26.36
N GLY A 412 16.07 -0.62 -26.63
CA GLY A 412 16.28 -0.06 -27.96
C GLY A 412 15.53 1.25 -28.25
N PHE A 413 14.81 1.81 -27.28
CA PHE A 413 14.05 3.05 -27.50
C PHE A 413 14.96 4.22 -27.82
N LYS A 414 14.49 5.06 -28.75
CA LYS A 414 15.10 6.33 -29.10
C LYS A 414 14.10 7.45 -28.85
N GLU A 415 14.39 8.63 -29.38
CA GLU A 415 13.63 9.84 -29.13
C GLU A 415 12.16 9.72 -29.56
N GLU A 416 11.88 9.06 -30.69
CA GLU A 416 10.51 8.94 -31.23
C GLU A 416 9.64 8.06 -30.33
N GLU A 417 10.12 6.86 -29.98
CA GLU A 417 9.38 5.98 -29.05
C GLU A 417 9.24 6.67 -27.68
N THR A 418 10.24 7.43 -27.25
CA THR A 418 10.19 8.18 -25.99
C THR A 418 9.12 9.28 -26.00
N ARG A 419 8.88 9.96 -27.14
CA ARG A 419 7.78 10.92 -27.29
C ARG A 419 6.44 10.23 -27.16
N GLN A 420 6.27 9.08 -27.79
CA GLN A 420 5.03 8.29 -27.68
C GLN A 420 4.77 7.85 -26.23
N VAL A 421 5.80 7.49 -25.47
CA VAL A 421 5.66 7.21 -24.03
C VAL A 421 5.21 8.45 -23.25
N ALA A 422 5.80 9.62 -23.54
CA ALA A 422 5.39 10.88 -22.92
C ALA A 422 3.93 11.23 -23.26
N ASP A 423 3.50 10.99 -24.50
CA ASP A 423 2.12 11.19 -24.93
C ASP A 423 1.14 10.30 -24.17
N ILE A 424 1.47 9.01 -24.04
CA ILE A 424 0.65 8.06 -23.29
C ILE A 424 0.51 8.48 -21.82
N ILE A 425 1.61 8.87 -21.17
CA ILE A 425 1.60 9.34 -19.78
C ILE A 425 0.69 10.57 -19.65
N ALA A 426 0.82 11.53 -20.58
CA ALA A 426 0.01 12.74 -20.57
C ALA A 426 -1.48 12.43 -20.81
N ASP A 427 -1.81 11.61 -21.80
CA ASP A 427 -3.19 11.22 -22.12
C ASP A 427 -3.89 10.58 -20.92
N ILE A 428 -3.24 9.61 -20.25
CA ILE A 428 -3.78 8.96 -19.06
C ILE A 428 -3.99 9.96 -17.93
N LEU A 429 -2.94 10.70 -17.56
CA LEU A 429 -3.00 11.54 -16.36
C LEU A 429 -3.91 12.75 -16.53
N PHE A 430 -3.97 13.36 -17.73
CA PHE A 430 -4.90 14.46 -17.99
C PHE A 430 -6.35 14.00 -18.19
N SER A 431 -6.59 12.72 -18.47
CA SER A 431 -7.95 12.15 -18.42
C SER A 431 -8.40 11.76 -17.00
N CYS A 432 -7.51 11.89 -16.00
CA CYS A 432 -7.89 11.65 -14.62
C CYS A 432 -8.73 12.81 -14.05
N GLU A 433 -9.73 12.48 -13.24
CA GLU A 433 -10.55 13.40 -12.45
C GLU A 433 -10.31 13.11 -10.96
N PRO A 434 -9.38 13.83 -10.29
CA PRO A 434 -9.18 13.76 -8.86
C PRO A 434 -10.39 14.30 -8.09
N TYR A 435 -10.63 13.81 -6.89
CA TYR A 435 -11.68 14.32 -6.00
C TYR A 435 -11.36 14.02 -4.52
N TYR A 436 -11.99 14.76 -3.62
CA TYR A 436 -11.96 14.52 -2.19
C TYR A 436 -13.07 13.57 -1.75
N GLN A 437 -12.68 12.48 -1.09
CA GLN A 437 -13.59 11.65 -0.29
C GLN A 437 -13.29 11.91 1.19
N GLY A 438 -14.05 12.83 1.79
CA GLY A 438 -13.69 13.41 3.09
C GLY A 438 -12.33 14.10 3.02
N ARG A 439 -11.33 13.59 3.75
CA ARG A 439 -9.93 14.09 3.71
C ARG A 439 -9.01 13.32 2.75
N ARG A 440 -9.50 12.25 2.13
CA ARG A 440 -8.70 11.36 1.27
C ARG A 440 -8.75 11.84 -0.17
N LEU A 441 -7.61 11.86 -0.84
CA LEU A 441 -7.54 12.03 -2.29
C LEU A 441 -7.90 10.71 -2.98
N ARG A 442 -8.71 10.84 -4.02
CA ARG A 442 -9.10 9.78 -4.96
C ARG A 442 -9.00 10.33 -6.38
N ALA A 443 -9.05 9.43 -7.35
CA ALA A 443 -9.10 9.81 -8.76
C ALA A 443 -9.86 8.76 -9.55
N LYS A 444 -10.62 9.21 -10.55
CA LYS A 444 -11.14 8.37 -11.62
C LYS A 444 -10.37 8.63 -12.91
N VAL A 445 -10.31 7.66 -13.82
CA VAL A 445 -9.73 7.77 -15.16
C VAL A 445 -10.78 7.39 -16.21
N ASP A 446 -10.72 8.01 -17.38
CA ASP A 446 -11.55 7.62 -18.51
C ASP A 446 -11.21 6.19 -18.99
N PHE A 447 -12.24 5.35 -19.13
CA PHE A 447 -12.07 3.93 -19.49
C PHE A 447 -11.42 3.75 -20.86
N LYS A 448 -11.91 4.48 -21.86
CA LYS A 448 -11.39 4.37 -23.23
C LYS A 448 -9.93 4.78 -23.29
N THR A 449 -9.60 5.92 -22.68
CA THR A 449 -8.22 6.42 -22.61
C THR A 449 -7.29 5.41 -21.91
N LEU A 450 -7.75 4.76 -20.84
CA LEU A 450 -6.99 3.72 -20.14
C LEU A 450 -6.72 2.50 -21.03
N GLU A 451 -7.75 1.95 -21.69
CA GLU A 451 -7.59 0.76 -22.53
C GLU A 451 -6.79 1.05 -23.81
N ASP A 452 -7.01 2.19 -24.46
CA ASP A 452 -6.20 2.67 -25.60
C ASP A 452 -4.72 2.78 -25.20
N ALA A 453 -4.45 3.30 -23.99
CA ALA A 453 -3.10 3.39 -23.48
C ALA A 453 -2.48 2.01 -23.22
N LYS A 454 -3.22 1.06 -22.62
CA LYS A 454 -2.73 -0.32 -22.40
C LYS A 454 -2.31 -0.99 -23.71
N LEU A 455 -3.09 -0.81 -24.78
CA LEU A 455 -2.75 -1.32 -26.11
C LEU A 455 -1.47 -0.67 -26.66
N LYS A 456 -1.38 0.66 -26.65
CA LYS A 456 -0.20 1.39 -27.12
C LYS A 456 1.07 1.00 -26.35
N VAL A 457 0.96 0.87 -25.02
CA VAL A 457 2.07 0.46 -24.14
C VAL A 457 2.52 -0.96 -24.47
N ARG A 458 1.57 -1.89 -24.60
CA ARG A 458 1.87 -3.27 -24.99
C ARG A 458 2.60 -3.28 -26.33
N ASP A 459 2.05 -2.64 -27.35
CA ASP A 459 2.61 -2.68 -28.71
C ASP A 459 4.03 -2.09 -28.74
N LEU A 460 4.24 -0.96 -28.03
CA LEU A 460 5.57 -0.39 -27.85
C LEU A 460 6.52 -1.34 -27.13
N ALA A 461 6.09 -1.95 -26.04
CA ALA A 461 6.90 -2.90 -25.29
C ALA A 461 7.22 -4.16 -26.13
N LEU A 462 6.30 -4.68 -26.91
CA LEU A 462 6.50 -5.86 -27.78
C LEU A 462 7.43 -5.56 -28.95
N SER A 463 7.45 -4.31 -29.43
CA SER A 463 8.38 -3.87 -30.49
C SER A 463 9.84 -3.79 -30.02
N ALA A 464 10.06 -3.74 -28.70
CA ALA A 464 11.37 -3.57 -28.07
C ALA A 464 12.13 -4.90 -27.87
N GLY A 465 13.46 -4.82 -27.84
CA GLY A 465 14.33 -5.98 -27.61
C GLY A 465 14.18 -6.59 -26.21
N ILE A 466 14.45 -7.90 -26.11
CA ILE A 466 14.55 -8.66 -24.86
C ILE A 466 15.54 -9.85 -25.02
N ASP A 467 16.23 -10.26 -23.94
CA ASP A 467 17.31 -11.27 -24.00
C ASP A 467 16.91 -12.70 -23.55
N TYR A 468 15.60 -12.92 -23.39
CA TYR A 468 14.98 -14.20 -23.05
C TYR A 468 13.70 -14.44 -23.87
N LYS A 469 13.23 -15.69 -23.91
CA LYS A 469 11.95 -16.03 -24.53
C LYS A 469 10.83 -15.80 -23.51
N PRO A 470 9.91 -14.86 -23.73
CA PRO A 470 8.80 -14.60 -22.80
C PRO A 470 7.80 -15.76 -22.81
N SER A 471 7.12 -15.95 -21.67
CA SER A 471 5.91 -16.75 -21.58
C SER A 471 4.69 -15.96 -22.09
N SER A 472 3.52 -16.60 -22.08
CA SER A 472 2.25 -15.94 -22.32
C SER A 472 1.24 -16.38 -21.27
N HIS A 473 0.89 -15.48 -20.36
CA HIS A 473 -0.18 -15.65 -19.38
C HIS A 473 -1.34 -14.70 -19.70
N GLY A 474 -2.56 -15.14 -19.40
CA GLY A 474 -3.77 -14.31 -19.46
C GLY A 474 -4.12 -13.69 -18.10
N TYR A 475 -5.40 -13.41 -17.89
CA TYR A 475 -5.91 -12.93 -16.60
C TYR A 475 -5.62 -13.93 -15.46
N PRO A 476 -5.18 -13.46 -14.27
CA PRO A 476 -5.18 -12.08 -13.79
C PRO A 476 -3.93 -11.26 -14.14
N HIS A 477 -2.98 -11.80 -14.91
CA HIS A 477 -1.68 -11.16 -15.10
C HIS A 477 -1.68 -10.14 -16.24
N PHE A 478 -2.22 -10.53 -17.40
CA PHE A 478 -2.25 -9.68 -18.60
C PHE A 478 -3.56 -9.89 -19.35
N TYR A 479 -4.18 -8.80 -19.79
CA TYR A 479 -5.38 -8.80 -20.61
C TYR A 479 -5.58 -7.45 -21.29
N TYR A 480 -6.17 -7.45 -22.47
CA TYR A 480 -6.34 -6.29 -23.35
C TYR A 480 -7.71 -6.29 -24.03
N LEU A 481 -8.12 -5.11 -24.49
CA LEU A 481 -9.40 -4.90 -25.15
C LEU A 481 -9.56 -5.71 -26.45
N ASP A 482 -8.45 -6.00 -27.12
CA ASP A 482 -8.37 -6.74 -28.38
C ASP A 482 -8.00 -8.22 -28.21
N ASP A 483 -8.03 -8.75 -26.97
CA ASP A 483 -7.86 -10.19 -26.75
C ASP A 483 -9.03 -10.93 -27.43
N THR A 484 -8.73 -11.64 -28.51
CA THR A 484 -9.73 -12.30 -29.37
C THR A 484 -10.35 -13.51 -28.69
N VAL A 485 -11.67 -13.62 -28.74
CA VAL A 485 -12.36 -14.89 -28.51
C VAL A 485 -12.53 -15.62 -29.83
N ASP A 486 -12.58 -16.95 -29.76
CA ASP A 486 -12.88 -17.85 -30.87
C ASP A 486 -14.03 -17.33 -31.75
N GLU A 487 -13.67 -16.87 -32.96
CA GLU A 487 -14.57 -16.27 -33.95
C GLU A 487 -15.67 -17.24 -34.43
N SER A 488 -15.55 -18.54 -34.13
CA SER A 488 -16.60 -19.52 -34.43
C SER A 488 -17.80 -19.44 -33.48
N LYS A 489 -17.67 -18.72 -32.36
CA LYS A 489 -18.69 -18.61 -31.31
C LYS A 489 -19.61 -17.41 -31.54
N THR A 490 -20.90 -17.57 -31.27
CA THR A 490 -21.88 -16.47 -31.28
C THR A 490 -22.00 -15.79 -29.92
N THR A 491 -21.71 -16.51 -28.84
CA THR A 491 -21.72 -16.00 -27.46
C THR A 491 -20.46 -16.43 -26.70
N SER A 492 -20.09 -15.65 -25.69
CA SER A 492 -19.01 -15.93 -24.72
C SER A 492 -19.56 -15.89 -23.31
N SER A 493 -18.96 -16.61 -22.37
CA SER A 493 -19.41 -16.66 -20.97
C SER A 493 -18.25 -16.41 -20.01
N TYR A 494 -18.50 -15.68 -18.93
CA TYR A 494 -17.49 -15.33 -17.93
C TYR A 494 -17.98 -15.62 -16.52
N ILE A 495 -17.09 -16.10 -15.67
CA ILE A 495 -17.33 -16.29 -14.24
C ILE A 495 -17.00 -14.99 -13.52
N ILE A 496 -17.97 -14.47 -12.77
CA ILE A 496 -17.83 -13.34 -11.86
C ILE A 496 -17.99 -13.88 -10.44
N SER A 497 -16.96 -13.77 -9.62
CA SER A 497 -16.95 -14.37 -8.29
C SER A 497 -16.24 -13.53 -7.23
N GLY A 498 -16.48 -13.88 -5.96
CA GLY A 498 -15.98 -13.18 -4.77
C GLY A 498 -17.12 -12.58 -3.95
N ASP A 499 -16.79 -12.08 -2.74
CA ASP A 499 -17.82 -11.77 -1.74
C ASP A 499 -18.83 -10.71 -2.17
N LYS A 500 -18.40 -9.81 -3.05
CA LYS A 500 -19.20 -8.70 -3.57
C LYS A 500 -19.75 -8.95 -4.98
N SER A 501 -19.61 -10.15 -5.52
CA SER A 501 -19.97 -10.45 -6.92
C SER A 501 -21.44 -10.21 -7.25
N ARG A 502 -22.34 -10.54 -6.32
CA ARG A 502 -23.78 -10.31 -6.47
C ARG A 502 -24.10 -8.82 -6.57
N GLU A 503 -23.65 -8.05 -5.59
CA GLU A 503 -23.89 -6.61 -5.52
C GLU A 503 -23.20 -5.88 -6.67
N PHE A 504 -21.97 -6.25 -7.01
CA PHE A 504 -21.25 -5.74 -8.18
C PHE A 504 -22.06 -5.94 -9.46
N LEU A 505 -22.60 -7.14 -9.69
CA LEU A 505 -23.46 -7.43 -10.83
C LEU A 505 -24.77 -6.64 -10.78
N ASP A 506 -25.40 -6.60 -9.61
CA ASP A 506 -26.66 -5.90 -9.45
C ASP A 506 -26.50 -4.39 -9.73
N TYR A 507 -25.39 -3.78 -9.31
CA TYR A 507 -25.13 -2.37 -9.64
C TYR A 507 -24.79 -2.16 -11.12
N LEU A 508 -24.32 -3.17 -11.85
CA LEU A 508 -23.87 -3.04 -13.24
C LEU A 508 -24.94 -3.36 -14.28
N VAL A 509 -25.96 -4.14 -13.92
CA VAL A 509 -26.97 -4.59 -14.88
C VAL A 509 -28.38 -4.13 -14.55
N SER A 510 -29.21 -3.96 -15.58
CA SER A 510 -30.58 -3.45 -15.43
C SER A 510 -31.53 -4.38 -14.68
N SER A 511 -31.18 -5.65 -14.54
CA SER A 511 -32.02 -6.67 -13.91
C SER A 511 -31.63 -6.83 -12.45
N ASP A 512 -32.62 -7.02 -11.59
CA ASP A 512 -32.48 -7.32 -10.17
C ASP A 512 -31.93 -8.74 -10.00
N ILE A 513 -30.68 -8.82 -9.57
CA ILE A 513 -29.93 -10.07 -9.35
C ILE A 513 -30.14 -10.59 -7.92
N GLU A 514 -30.66 -9.78 -7.00
CA GLU A 514 -30.94 -10.19 -5.62
C GLU A 514 -32.06 -11.21 -5.56
N THR A 515 -33.06 -11.05 -6.43
CA THR A 515 -34.19 -12.01 -6.55
C THR A 515 -33.82 -13.35 -7.18
N MET A 516 -32.64 -13.50 -7.77
CA MET A 516 -32.24 -14.73 -8.45
C MET A 516 -31.84 -15.84 -7.47
N GLU A 517 -32.47 -17.01 -7.62
CA GLU A 517 -32.07 -18.26 -6.97
C GLU A 517 -30.95 -18.97 -7.76
N CYS A 518 -30.13 -19.78 -7.07
CA CYS A 518 -29.12 -20.60 -7.74
C CYS A 518 -29.75 -21.54 -8.78
N GLY A 519 -29.17 -21.58 -9.98
CA GLY A 519 -29.68 -22.30 -11.15
C GLY A 519 -30.59 -21.46 -12.05
N GLN A 520 -31.00 -20.26 -11.64
CA GLN A 520 -31.80 -19.36 -12.49
C GLN A 520 -30.93 -18.53 -13.44
N ASN A 521 -31.52 -18.17 -14.58
CA ASN A 521 -30.96 -17.22 -15.54
C ASN A 521 -31.93 -16.05 -15.77
N GLN A 522 -31.40 -14.86 -16.00
CA GLN A 522 -32.20 -13.64 -16.15
C GLN A 522 -31.60 -12.68 -17.18
N PRO A 523 -32.37 -12.22 -18.19
CA PRO A 523 -31.85 -11.31 -19.20
C PRO A 523 -31.66 -9.93 -18.60
N ALA A 524 -30.59 -9.24 -18.99
CA ALA A 524 -30.25 -7.92 -18.46
C ALA A 524 -29.59 -7.02 -19.52
N MET A 525 -29.50 -5.72 -19.23
CA MET A 525 -28.57 -4.80 -19.89
C MET A 525 -27.36 -4.56 -19.04
N LEU A 526 -26.18 -4.81 -19.62
CA LEU A 526 -24.93 -4.25 -19.14
C LEU A 526 -24.67 -2.92 -19.86
N TYR A 527 -24.32 -1.90 -19.09
CA TYR A 527 -23.98 -0.60 -19.62
C TYR A 527 -22.47 -0.40 -19.56
N THR A 528 -21.88 -0.08 -20.70
CA THR A 528 -20.47 0.28 -20.83
C THR A 528 -20.38 1.75 -21.27
N PRO A 529 -19.19 2.37 -21.18
CA PRO A 529 -19.00 3.72 -21.71
C PRO A 529 -19.26 3.86 -23.22
N GLU A 530 -19.19 2.76 -23.98
CA GLU A 530 -19.34 2.78 -25.44
C GLU A 530 -20.75 2.39 -25.90
N GLU A 531 -21.32 1.34 -25.31
CA GLU A 531 -22.62 0.82 -25.71
C GLU A 531 -23.34 0.06 -24.58
N SER A 532 -24.66 -0.14 -24.76
CA SER A 532 -25.48 -1.00 -23.91
C SER A 532 -25.61 -2.39 -24.54
N ILE A 533 -25.29 -3.43 -23.78
CA ILE A 533 -25.10 -4.78 -24.30
C ILE A 533 -26.13 -5.74 -23.68
N PRO A 534 -26.90 -6.51 -24.49
CA PRO A 534 -27.69 -7.64 -24.03
C PRO A 534 -26.83 -8.73 -23.44
N VAL A 535 -27.11 -9.07 -22.18
CA VAL A 535 -26.41 -10.11 -21.44
C VAL A 535 -27.40 -11.04 -20.76
N MET A 536 -26.96 -12.24 -20.48
CA MET A 536 -27.67 -13.24 -19.69
C MET A 536 -26.86 -13.47 -18.41
N VAL A 537 -27.44 -13.17 -17.25
CA VAL A 537 -26.84 -13.51 -15.96
C VAL A 537 -27.37 -14.86 -15.54
N THR A 538 -26.50 -15.76 -15.09
CA THR A 538 -26.85 -17.04 -14.48
C THR A 538 -26.23 -17.10 -13.09
N CYS A 539 -27.05 -17.36 -12.08
CA CYS A 539 -26.57 -17.56 -10.71
C CYS A 539 -26.20 -19.03 -10.53
N ASP A 540 -24.92 -19.38 -10.41
CA ASP A 540 -24.54 -20.79 -10.14
C ASP A 540 -24.51 -21.05 -8.65
N GLU A 541 -23.87 -20.15 -7.91
CA GLU A 541 -23.77 -20.15 -6.46
C GLU A 541 -24.04 -18.73 -5.92
N LEU A 542 -24.20 -18.59 -4.60
CA LEU A 542 -24.56 -17.30 -4.00
C LEU A 542 -23.59 -16.15 -4.35
N GLN A 543 -22.30 -16.46 -4.47
CA GLN A 543 -21.20 -15.54 -4.76
C GLN A 543 -20.49 -15.85 -6.08
N SER A 544 -21.09 -16.66 -6.97
CA SER A 544 -20.52 -17.00 -8.29
C SER A 544 -21.59 -16.99 -9.36
N PHE A 545 -21.33 -16.24 -10.42
CA PHE A 545 -22.25 -16.02 -11.52
C PHE A 545 -21.56 -16.24 -12.86
N HIS A 546 -22.31 -16.76 -13.83
CA HIS A 546 -21.94 -16.65 -15.24
C HIS A 546 -22.61 -15.43 -15.86
N LEU A 547 -21.83 -14.65 -16.61
CA LEU A 547 -22.33 -13.61 -17.49
C LEU A 547 -22.09 -14.03 -18.95
N THR A 548 -23.16 -14.33 -19.67
CA THR A 548 -23.11 -14.68 -21.09
C THR A 548 -23.39 -13.44 -21.95
N VAL A 549 -22.53 -13.18 -22.93
CA VAL A 549 -22.52 -11.98 -23.77
C VAL A 549 -22.33 -12.31 -25.25
N PRO A 550 -22.64 -11.39 -26.19
CA PRO A 550 -22.32 -11.57 -27.61
C PRO A 550 -20.80 -11.69 -27.81
N ALA A 551 -20.35 -12.67 -28.59
CA ALA A 551 -18.92 -12.96 -28.72
C ALA A 551 -18.11 -11.79 -29.29
N ASP A 552 -18.69 -11.01 -30.20
CA ASP A 552 -18.09 -9.80 -30.80
C ASP A 552 -17.90 -8.65 -29.80
N LYS A 553 -18.53 -8.74 -28.62
CA LYS A 553 -18.44 -7.76 -27.52
C LYS A 553 -17.55 -8.21 -26.36
N SER A 554 -16.94 -9.38 -26.47
CA SER A 554 -16.19 -10.02 -25.38
C SER A 554 -15.10 -9.11 -24.79
N GLY A 555 -14.21 -8.59 -25.63
CA GLY A 555 -13.07 -7.79 -25.20
C GLY A 555 -13.51 -6.55 -24.40
N LEU A 556 -14.53 -5.84 -24.90
CA LEU A 556 -15.12 -4.68 -24.24
C LEU A 556 -15.73 -5.05 -22.88
N VAL A 557 -16.54 -6.11 -22.80
CA VAL A 557 -17.17 -6.51 -21.53
C VAL A 557 -16.12 -6.95 -20.52
N LEU A 558 -15.18 -7.81 -20.90
CA LEU A 558 -14.14 -8.31 -20.00
C LEU A 558 -13.28 -7.18 -19.42
N THR A 559 -12.79 -6.29 -20.29
CA THR A 559 -11.98 -5.15 -19.84
C THR A 559 -12.79 -4.18 -19.00
N TRP A 560 -14.05 -3.92 -19.36
CA TRP A 560 -14.95 -3.08 -18.55
C TRP A 560 -15.15 -3.64 -17.14
N LEU A 561 -15.56 -4.90 -17.01
CA LEU A 561 -15.80 -5.52 -15.70
C LEU A 561 -14.54 -5.53 -14.82
N ARG A 562 -13.39 -5.85 -15.42
CA ARG A 562 -12.10 -5.84 -14.71
C ARG A 562 -11.71 -4.42 -14.29
N ALA A 563 -11.87 -3.43 -15.16
CA ALA A 563 -11.54 -2.04 -14.86
C ALA A 563 -12.46 -1.43 -13.78
N VAL A 564 -13.75 -1.79 -13.76
CA VAL A 564 -14.68 -1.42 -12.69
C VAL A 564 -14.26 -2.08 -11.37
N SER A 565 -13.87 -3.37 -11.40
CA SER A 565 -13.34 -4.09 -10.24
C SER A 565 -12.05 -3.46 -9.68
N ASP A 566 -11.16 -2.99 -10.56
CA ASP A 566 -9.94 -2.25 -10.18
C ASP A 566 -10.26 -0.89 -9.52
N GLY A 567 -11.45 -0.33 -9.78
CA GLY A 567 -12.01 0.81 -9.06
C GLY A 567 -11.55 2.20 -9.51
N TYR A 568 -10.67 2.29 -10.52
CA TYR A 568 -10.16 3.57 -11.03
C TYR A 568 -10.98 4.15 -12.18
N VAL A 569 -11.71 3.36 -12.94
CA VAL A 569 -12.45 3.93 -14.08
C VAL A 569 -13.66 4.75 -13.61
N ARG A 570 -13.93 5.82 -14.35
CA ARG A 570 -15.17 6.59 -14.19
C ARG A 570 -16.34 5.74 -14.68
N VAL A 571 -17.33 5.59 -13.81
CA VAL A 571 -18.56 4.84 -14.10
C VAL A 571 -19.77 5.75 -14.24
N ASP A 572 -19.74 6.96 -13.66
CA ASP A 572 -20.86 7.88 -13.63
C ASP A 572 -20.36 9.34 -13.73
N ASP A 573 -21.26 10.29 -13.95
CA ASP A 573 -20.95 11.71 -13.91
C ASP A 573 -20.65 12.20 -12.49
N ASP A 574 -21.26 11.57 -11.49
CA ASP A 574 -20.87 11.73 -10.10
C ASP A 574 -19.62 10.88 -9.79
N VAL A 575 -18.49 11.56 -9.59
CA VAL A 575 -17.19 10.93 -9.29
C VAL A 575 -17.16 10.21 -7.94
N LEU A 576 -18.09 10.53 -7.03
CA LEU A 576 -18.23 9.86 -5.74
C LEU A 576 -18.93 8.51 -5.87
N ARG A 577 -19.67 8.26 -6.96
CA ARG A 577 -20.30 6.96 -7.19
C ARG A 577 -19.26 5.87 -7.39
N LYS A 578 -19.49 4.75 -6.72
CA LYS A 578 -18.62 3.59 -6.71
C LYS A 578 -19.45 2.34 -6.94
N ILE A 579 -18.90 1.43 -7.73
CA ILE A 579 -19.43 0.08 -7.85
C ILE A 579 -18.75 -0.80 -6.79
N PRO A 580 -19.50 -1.62 -6.04
CA PRO A 580 -18.96 -2.52 -5.02
C PRO A 580 -17.89 -3.45 -5.57
N GLY A 581 -16.78 -3.66 -4.86
CA GLY A 581 -15.69 -4.52 -5.31
C GLY A 581 -14.57 -4.66 -4.28
N PRO A 582 -13.48 -5.39 -4.59
CA PRO A 582 -13.18 -6.02 -5.89
C PRO A 582 -13.89 -7.36 -6.12
N VAL A 583 -13.96 -7.79 -7.38
CA VAL A 583 -14.45 -9.11 -7.82
C VAL A 583 -13.48 -9.75 -8.82
N ILE A 584 -13.56 -11.07 -8.98
CA ILE A 584 -12.78 -11.85 -9.93
C ILE A 584 -13.59 -12.05 -11.22
N VAL A 585 -12.98 -11.77 -12.38
CA VAL A 585 -13.63 -11.94 -13.70
C VAL A 585 -12.81 -12.88 -14.60
N ARG A 586 -13.24 -14.13 -14.71
CA ARG A 586 -12.55 -15.21 -15.47
C ARG A 586 -13.35 -15.62 -16.71
N GLU A 587 -12.64 -16.11 -17.73
CA GLU A 587 -13.27 -16.80 -18.84
C GLU A 587 -13.88 -18.13 -18.39
N SER A 588 -14.99 -18.51 -19.01
CA SER A 588 -15.68 -19.79 -18.78
C SER A 588 -15.71 -20.63 -20.04
N ASP A 589 -15.53 -21.94 -19.88
CA ASP A 589 -15.69 -22.94 -20.94
C ASP A 589 -17.15 -23.38 -21.14
N ARG A 590 -18.10 -22.81 -20.39
CA ARG A 590 -19.52 -23.18 -20.45
C ARG A 590 -20.09 -23.01 -21.86
N GLU A 591 -20.74 -24.07 -22.35
CA GLU A 591 -21.38 -24.06 -23.67
C GLU A 591 -22.58 -23.11 -23.74
N HIS A 592 -22.81 -22.62 -24.96
CA HIS A 592 -23.59 -21.46 -25.35
C HIS A 592 -25.05 -21.46 -24.91
N ASP A 593 -25.33 -20.86 -23.74
CA ASP A 593 -26.66 -20.33 -23.47
C ASP A 593 -26.94 -19.21 -24.50
N SER A 594 -28.07 -19.31 -25.21
CA SER A 594 -28.53 -18.23 -26.08
C SER A 594 -28.93 -17.03 -25.22
N ILE A 595 -28.57 -15.82 -25.63
CA ILE A 595 -29.11 -14.60 -24.99
C ILE A 595 -30.59 -14.53 -25.34
N LEU A 596 -31.44 -14.76 -24.33
CA LEU A 596 -32.88 -14.76 -24.49
C LEU A 596 -33.44 -13.33 -24.43
N ASP A 597 -34.39 -13.03 -25.31
CA ASP A 597 -35.26 -11.85 -25.13
C ASP A 597 -36.27 -12.13 -24.01
N GLY A 598 -36.38 -11.21 -23.06
CA GLY A 598 -37.29 -11.36 -21.93
C GLY A 598 -37.51 -10.05 -21.16
N GLU A 599 -38.41 -10.12 -20.18
CA GLU A 599 -38.70 -8.99 -19.30
C GLU A 599 -37.50 -8.68 -18.40
N ARG A 600 -37.18 -7.39 -18.24
CA ARG A 600 -36.05 -6.91 -17.43
C ARG A 600 -36.61 -6.36 -16.14
N HIS A 601 -36.27 -6.99 -15.01
CA HIS A 601 -36.84 -6.65 -13.72
C HIS A 601 -35.94 -5.64 -12.99
N GLY A 602 -35.98 -4.36 -13.38
CA GLY A 602 -35.11 -3.30 -12.81
C GLY A 602 -35.82 -2.16 -12.09
N LYS A 603 -37.13 -2.02 -12.29
CA LYS A 603 -37.89 -0.81 -11.93
C LYS A 603 -37.86 -0.41 -10.45
N ASN A 604 -37.63 -1.38 -9.56
CA ASN A 604 -37.63 -1.17 -8.10
C ASN A 604 -36.22 -0.97 -7.54
N LYS A 605 -35.17 -1.10 -8.35
CA LYS A 605 -33.79 -0.99 -7.88
C LYS A 605 -33.46 0.46 -7.50
N PRO A 606 -32.72 0.70 -6.41
CA PRO A 606 -32.22 2.04 -6.08
C PRO A 606 -31.34 2.60 -7.18
N PHE A 607 -30.47 1.76 -7.71
CA PHE A 607 -29.50 2.12 -8.72
C PHE A 607 -29.15 0.93 -9.61
N TYR A 608 -28.76 1.25 -10.82
CA TYR A 608 -27.87 0.44 -11.64
C TYR A 608 -27.24 1.38 -12.65
N LEU A 609 -26.07 1.01 -13.15
CA LEU A 609 -25.36 1.81 -14.12
C LEU A 609 -26.22 2.01 -15.38
N GLY A 610 -26.34 3.24 -15.87
CA GLY A 610 -27.13 3.55 -17.07
C GLY A 610 -28.65 3.50 -16.86
N MET A 611 -29.12 3.51 -15.60
CA MET A 611 -30.53 3.60 -15.24
C MET A 611 -31.22 4.79 -15.92
N LYS A 612 -32.43 4.53 -16.44
CA LYS A 612 -33.30 5.55 -17.04
C LYS A 612 -34.44 5.86 -16.08
N GLU A 613 -35.08 7.02 -16.27
CA GLU A 613 -36.30 7.33 -15.51
C GLU A 613 -37.40 6.32 -15.83
N GLU A 614 -37.82 5.59 -14.80
CA GLU A 614 -38.97 4.69 -14.83
C GLU A 614 -39.98 5.13 -13.76
N LYS A 615 -41.23 4.70 -13.86
CA LYS A 615 -42.26 4.97 -12.84
C LYS A 615 -42.80 3.66 -12.29
N GLY A 616 -43.09 3.64 -11.00
CA GLY A 616 -43.70 2.51 -10.30
C GLY A 616 -44.80 2.95 -9.35
N GLU A 617 -45.33 2.01 -8.59
CA GLU A 617 -46.34 2.26 -7.57
C GLU A 617 -45.69 2.78 -6.27
N PRO A 618 -46.06 3.96 -5.78
CA PRO A 618 -45.41 4.55 -4.61
C PRO A 618 -45.67 3.73 -3.35
N LEU A 619 -44.61 3.50 -2.57
CA LEU A 619 -44.69 2.95 -1.22
C LEU A 619 -45.11 4.03 -0.22
N PRO A 620 -45.77 3.65 0.88
CA PRO A 620 -46.19 4.59 1.94
C PRO A 620 -44.99 5.11 2.75
N ASP A 621 -45.18 6.25 3.40
CA ASP A 621 -44.24 6.77 4.40
C ASP A 621 -44.10 5.81 5.59
N PHE A 622 -42.92 5.77 6.19
CA PHE A 622 -42.73 5.10 7.47
C PHE A 622 -43.46 5.86 8.58
N VAL A 623 -44.23 5.14 9.39
CA VAL A 623 -44.99 5.71 10.50
C VAL A 623 -44.57 5.04 11.80
N TRP A 624 -44.06 5.86 12.73
CA TRP A 624 -43.78 5.48 14.10
C TRP A 624 -44.69 6.26 15.03
N GLU A 625 -45.42 5.55 15.90
CA GLU A 625 -46.21 6.16 16.97
C GLU A 625 -45.42 5.99 18.26
N GLU A 626 -45.01 7.11 18.86
CA GLU A 626 -44.36 7.08 20.17
C GLU A 626 -45.33 6.57 21.24
N ILE A 627 -44.84 5.68 22.09
CA ILE A 627 -45.62 5.19 23.22
C ILE A 627 -45.54 6.25 24.31
N GLU A 628 -46.67 6.91 24.63
CA GLU A 628 -46.75 7.84 25.76
C GLU A 628 -46.63 7.06 27.09
N ASP A 629 -45.69 7.48 27.96
CA ASP A 629 -45.42 6.91 29.29
C ASP A 629 -45.28 5.37 29.33
N PRO A 630 -44.26 4.79 28.66
CA PRO A 630 -44.03 3.35 28.69
C PRO A 630 -43.69 2.88 30.12
N GLU A 631 -44.16 1.69 30.49
CA GLU A 631 -43.75 1.05 31.75
C GLU A 631 -42.23 0.84 31.75
N LEU A 632 -41.56 1.29 32.82
CA LEU A 632 -40.10 1.23 32.90
C LEU A 632 -39.62 -0.23 32.95
N GLN A 633 -38.73 -0.57 32.03
CA GLN A 633 -38.09 -1.87 31.96
C GLN A 633 -36.90 -1.96 32.91
N ARG A 634 -36.50 -3.18 33.27
CA ARG A 634 -35.35 -3.46 34.15
C ARG A 634 -34.28 -4.23 33.41
N THR A 635 -33.03 -3.81 33.55
CA THR A 635 -31.90 -4.55 32.98
C THR A 635 -31.70 -5.88 33.69
N ILE A 636 -30.99 -6.80 33.04
CA ILE A 636 -30.60 -8.08 33.64
C ILE A 636 -29.72 -7.86 34.88
N LEU A 637 -29.03 -6.71 34.95
CA LEU A 637 -28.19 -6.32 36.07
C LEU A 637 -28.93 -5.48 37.13
N TYR A 638 -30.25 -5.29 37.01
CA TYR A 638 -31.02 -4.44 37.93
C TYR A 638 -30.84 -4.85 39.40
N ASP A 639 -31.02 -6.13 39.73
CA ASP A 639 -30.90 -6.61 41.11
C ASP A 639 -29.47 -6.46 41.64
N LEU A 640 -28.46 -6.66 40.78
CA LEU A 640 -27.05 -6.38 41.10
C LEU A 640 -26.83 -4.89 41.40
N HIS A 641 -27.41 -3.98 40.63
CA HIS A 641 -27.27 -2.54 40.88
C HIS A 641 -27.89 -2.13 42.21
N VAL A 642 -29.05 -2.69 42.56
CA VAL A 642 -29.67 -2.49 43.87
C VAL A 642 -28.76 -3.01 44.98
N GLU A 643 -28.17 -4.19 44.82
CA GLU A 643 -27.20 -4.76 45.77
C GLU A 643 -25.95 -3.88 45.94
N LEU A 644 -25.42 -3.34 44.83
CA LEU A 644 -24.27 -2.44 44.82
C LEU A 644 -24.59 -1.04 45.35
N GLY A 645 -25.83 -0.76 45.74
CA GLY A 645 -26.26 0.51 46.31
C GLY A 645 -26.46 1.63 45.28
N ALA A 646 -26.69 1.29 44.02
CA ALA A 646 -26.93 2.26 42.97
C ALA A 646 -28.19 3.09 43.21
N ARG A 647 -28.14 4.38 42.87
CA ARG A 647 -29.33 5.20 42.69
C ARG A 647 -29.84 4.99 41.27
N LEU A 648 -31.01 4.36 41.14
CA LEU A 648 -31.67 4.12 39.86
C LEU A 648 -32.57 5.31 39.47
N VAL A 649 -32.62 5.65 38.19
CA VAL A 649 -33.49 6.68 37.61
C VAL A 649 -34.09 6.20 36.28
N PRO A 650 -35.25 6.74 35.87
CA PRO A 650 -35.76 6.53 34.51
C PRO A 650 -34.79 7.09 33.48
N PHE A 651 -34.40 6.28 32.49
CA PHE A 651 -33.60 6.70 31.34
C PHE A 651 -33.93 5.82 30.13
N ALA A 652 -34.31 6.44 29.00
CA ALA A 652 -34.62 5.74 27.75
C ALA A 652 -35.65 4.58 27.87
N GLY A 653 -36.60 4.68 28.81
CA GLY A 653 -37.58 3.63 29.09
C GLY A 653 -37.13 2.55 30.09
N TRP A 654 -35.95 2.70 30.71
CA TRP A 654 -35.36 1.73 31.64
C TRP A 654 -35.08 2.33 33.03
N GLU A 655 -35.10 1.50 34.06
CA GLU A 655 -34.56 1.82 35.39
C GLU A 655 -33.03 1.63 35.40
N MET A 656 -32.26 2.72 35.33
CA MET A 656 -30.81 2.68 35.13
C MET A 656 -30.02 3.33 36.28
N PRO A 657 -28.82 2.82 36.63
CA PRO A 657 -27.96 3.43 37.64
C PRO A 657 -27.46 4.81 37.18
N VAL A 658 -27.86 5.88 37.84
CA VAL A 658 -27.32 7.23 37.58
C VAL A 658 -25.98 7.44 38.27
N ARG A 659 -25.79 6.81 39.44
CA ARG A 659 -24.55 6.80 40.24
C ARG A 659 -24.64 5.72 41.32
N TYR A 660 -23.50 5.27 41.82
CA TYR A 660 -23.35 4.41 43.00
C TYR A 660 -22.95 5.24 44.21
N ASN A 661 -21.86 6.00 44.10
CA ASN A 661 -21.38 6.88 45.17
C ASN A 661 -21.50 8.35 44.74
N SER A 662 -20.63 8.76 43.82
CA SER A 662 -20.48 10.13 43.33
C SER A 662 -20.12 10.10 41.86
N VAL A 663 -20.82 10.93 41.07
CA VAL A 663 -20.53 11.11 39.63
C VAL A 663 -19.06 11.48 39.41
N MET A 664 -18.49 12.31 40.28
CA MET A 664 -17.09 12.73 40.18
C MET A 664 -16.11 11.59 40.50
N GLU A 665 -16.44 10.72 41.48
CA GLU A 665 -15.58 9.57 41.80
C GLU A 665 -15.57 8.57 40.64
N GLU A 666 -16.75 8.29 40.07
CA GLU A 666 -16.93 7.39 38.93
C GLU A 666 -16.26 7.95 37.66
N HIS A 667 -16.41 9.24 37.39
CA HIS A 667 -15.70 9.93 36.30
C HIS A 667 -14.19 9.80 36.44
N ASN A 668 -13.65 10.11 37.62
CA ASN A 668 -12.21 10.03 37.88
C ASN A 668 -11.71 8.58 37.77
N ALA A 669 -12.50 7.60 38.19
CA ALA A 669 -12.14 6.20 38.01
C ALA A 669 -11.97 5.83 36.53
N VAL A 670 -12.84 6.30 35.64
CA VAL A 670 -12.67 6.05 34.19
C VAL A 670 -11.40 6.73 33.65
N ARG A 671 -11.12 7.98 34.07
CA ARG A 671 -9.96 8.74 33.59
C ARG A 671 -8.62 8.22 34.11
N GLU A 672 -8.59 7.75 35.36
CA GLU A 672 -7.35 7.36 36.05
C GLU A 672 -7.12 5.84 36.05
N THR A 673 -8.19 5.04 36.11
CA THR A 673 -8.14 3.59 36.25
C THR A 673 -9.06 2.87 35.25
N ALA A 674 -10.26 2.49 35.67
CA ALA A 674 -11.32 1.93 34.83
C ALA A 674 -12.69 2.07 35.49
N GLY A 675 -13.72 2.27 34.68
CA GLY A 675 -15.12 2.15 35.06
C GLY A 675 -15.82 1.03 34.29
N ILE A 676 -16.73 0.33 34.94
CA ILE A 676 -17.63 -0.66 34.32
C ILE A 676 -19.07 -0.12 34.33
N PHE A 677 -19.72 -0.16 33.17
CA PHE A 677 -21.04 0.40 32.95
C PHE A 677 -22.01 -0.69 32.48
N ASP A 678 -23.25 -0.61 32.96
CA ASP A 678 -24.35 -1.40 32.41
C ASP A 678 -24.89 -0.74 31.14
N VAL A 679 -24.67 -1.41 30.02
CA VAL A 679 -25.24 -1.07 28.72
C VAL A 679 -26.09 -2.21 28.15
N THR A 680 -26.52 -3.15 29.00
CA THR A 680 -27.33 -4.33 28.60
C THR A 680 -28.74 -3.96 28.11
N HIS A 681 -29.17 -2.72 28.38
CA HIS A 681 -30.40 -2.13 27.89
C HIS A 681 -30.36 -1.72 26.40
N MET A 682 -29.17 -1.50 25.82
CA MET A 682 -29.01 -1.16 24.40
C MET A 682 -29.61 -2.25 23.50
N GLY A 683 -30.04 -1.91 22.29
CA GLY A 683 -30.51 -2.90 21.32
C GLY A 683 -29.32 -3.59 20.65
N VAL A 684 -29.37 -4.91 20.50
CA VAL A 684 -28.33 -5.69 19.82
C VAL A 684 -28.98 -6.54 18.74
N PHE A 685 -28.79 -6.16 17.49
CA PHE A 685 -29.31 -6.86 16.33
C PHE A 685 -28.18 -7.52 15.54
N GLN A 686 -28.54 -8.42 14.64
CA GLN A 686 -27.62 -9.03 13.71
C GLN A 686 -28.26 -9.08 12.31
N ALA A 687 -27.51 -8.63 11.30
CA ALA A 687 -27.81 -8.81 9.89
C ALA A 687 -26.89 -9.88 9.32
N GLU A 688 -27.47 -10.91 8.71
CA GLU A 688 -26.74 -12.09 8.22
C GLU A 688 -27.03 -12.41 6.76
N GLY A 689 -26.06 -13.05 6.14
CA GLY A 689 -26.18 -13.62 4.80
C GLY A 689 -25.48 -12.80 3.73
N PRO A 690 -25.49 -13.31 2.49
CA PRO A 690 -24.72 -12.71 1.37
C PRO A 690 -25.17 -11.29 1.02
N ASP A 691 -26.38 -10.91 1.41
CA ASP A 691 -27.03 -9.64 1.08
C ASP A 691 -26.95 -8.61 2.24
N ALA A 692 -26.47 -9.02 3.42
CA ALA A 692 -26.46 -8.20 4.64
C ALA A 692 -25.64 -6.91 4.48
N MET A 693 -24.49 -7.01 3.81
CA MET A 693 -23.62 -5.86 3.55
C MET A 693 -24.35 -4.81 2.69
N ALA A 694 -24.96 -5.23 1.58
CA ALA A 694 -25.67 -4.35 0.66
C ALA A 694 -26.92 -3.72 1.33
N PHE A 695 -27.64 -4.50 2.13
CA PHE A 695 -28.75 -3.97 2.93
C PHE A 695 -28.28 -2.87 3.88
N LEU A 696 -27.26 -3.14 4.69
CA LEU A 696 -26.74 -2.16 5.65
C LEU A 696 -26.20 -0.90 4.97
N ASP A 697 -25.46 -1.04 3.88
CA ASP A 697 -24.95 0.10 3.07
C ASP A 697 -26.10 0.96 2.51
N SER A 698 -27.28 0.36 2.30
CA SER A 698 -28.47 1.07 1.81
C SER A 698 -29.29 1.78 2.89
N VAL A 699 -29.12 1.44 4.17
CA VAL A 699 -29.90 2.00 5.28
C VAL A 699 -29.09 2.87 6.25
N VAL A 700 -27.76 2.94 6.09
CA VAL A 700 -26.89 3.79 6.92
C VAL A 700 -26.05 4.77 6.10
N GLY A 701 -25.66 5.88 6.74
CA GLY A 701 -24.88 6.94 6.08
C GLY A 701 -23.37 6.69 5.93
N ASN A 702 -22.84 5.47 6.14
CA ASN A 702 -21.41 5.18 6.09
C ASN A 702 -21.11 3.91 5.27
N ASP A 703 -19.88 3.79 4.74
CA ASP A 703 -19.46 2.70 3.82
C ASP A 703 -19.24 1.39 4.58
N ILE A 704 -20.28 0.54 4.60
CA ILE A 704 -20.24 -0.80 5.20
C ILE A 704 -19.43 -1.76 4.33
N SER A 705 -19.41 -1.52 3.02
CA SER A 705 -18.62 -2.33 2.09
C SER A 705 -17.11 -2.27 2.35
N ALA A 706 -16.63 -1.21 3.00
CA ALA A 706 -15.23 -1.02 3.37
C ALA A 706 -14.83 -1.74 4.67
N LEU A 707 -15.78 -2.30 5.42
CA LEU A 707 -15.54 -2.92 6.71
C LEU A 707 -14.94 -4.33 6.56
N GLU A 708 -13.74 -4.54 7.09
CA GLU A 708 -13.12 -5.88 7.12
C GLU A 708 -13.66 -6.72 8.30
N VAL A 709 -13.47 -8.04 8.23
CA VAL A 709 -13.82 -8.92 9.36
C VAL A 709 -12.97 -8.54 10.57
N GLY A 710 -13.63 -8.31 11.70
CA GLY A 710 -12.98 -7.81 12.91
C GLY A 710 -12.92 -6.29 12.98
N GLU A 711 -13.59 -5.55 12.10
CA GLU A 711 -13.73 -4.09 12.17
C GLU A 711 -15.16 -3.64 12.50
N SER A 712 -15.28 -2.42 12.98
CA SER A 712 -16.53 -1.74 13.29
C SER A 712 -16.51 -0.29 12.81
N THR A 713 -17.68 0.25 12.50
CA THR A 713 -17.83 1.63 12.07
C THR A 713 -19.05 2.27 12.73
N TYR A 714 -18.92 3.55 13.06
CA TYR A 714 -20.02 4.37 13.52
C TYR A 714 -20.82 4.88 12.33
N ALA A 715 -22.14 4.81 12.40
CA ALA A 715 -23.04 5.18 11.33
C ALA A 715 -24.34 5.80 11.90
N HIS A 716 -25.20 6.27 11.01
CA HIS A 716 -26.52 6.75 11.35
C HIS A 716 -27.54 6.07 10.46
N PHE A 717 -28.65 5.62 11.04
CA PHE A 717 -29.84 5.29 10.28
C PHE A 717 -30.54 6.58 9.87
N LEU A 718 -30.86 6.70 8.59
CA LEU A 718 -31.48 7.90 8.04
C LEU A 718 -32.85 7.57 7.46
N ASP A 719 -33.79 8.50 7.58
CA ASP A 719 -35.04 8.46 6.83
C ASP A 719 -34.86 9.04 5.40
N PRO A 720 -35.88 8.97 4.52
CA PRO A 720 -35.78 9.47 3.15
C PRO A 720 -35.54 10.98 3.02
N ASP A 721 -35.75 11.76 4.09
CA ASP A 721 -35.49 13.20 4.15
C ASP A 721 -34.07 13.50 4.68
N GLY A 722 -33.33 12.47 5.11
CA GLY A 722 -31.99 12.57 5.66
C GLY A 722 -31.96 12.87 7.17
N ASN A 723 -33.10 12.76 7.87
CA ASN A 723 -33.13 12.92 9.32
C ASN A 723 -32.57 11.67 10.01
N VAL A 724 -31.87 11.87 11.12
CA VAL A 724 -31.32 10.76 11.91
C VAL A 724 -32.45 10.06 12.67
N LEU A 725 -32.64 8.77 12.36
CA LEU A 725 -33.55 7.89 13.09
C LEU A 725 -32.91 7.35 14.37
N ASP A 726 -31.61 7.04 14.30
CA ASP A 726 -30.75 6.64 15.41
C ASP A 726 -29.28 6.69 14.98
N ASP A 727 -28.36 6.86 15.92
CA ASP A 727 -26.94 6.54 15.72
C ASP A 727 -26.63 5.09 16.09
N THR A 728 -25.60 4.51 15.49
CA THR A 728 -25.30 3.09 15.63
C THR A 728 -23.82 2.76 15.46
N LEU A 729 -23.38 1.66 16.07
CA LEU A 729 -22.16 0.97 15.72
C LEU A 729 -22.50 -0.33 14.99
N ILE A 730 -21.88 -0.52 13.83
CA ILE A 730 -21.96 -1.76 13.03
C ILE A 730 -20.62 -2.47 13.12
N TYR A 731 -20.65 -3.76 13.45
CA TYR A 731 -19.47 -4.62 13.67
C TYR A 731 -19.52 -5.79 12.70
N ARG A 732 -18.54 -5.92 11.80
CA ARG A 732 -18.41 -7.12 10.97
C ARG A 732 -17.68 -8.19 11.77
N ARG A 733 -18.43 -9.08 12.41
CA ARG A 733 -17.89 -10.06 13.37
C ARG A 733 -17.11 -11.16 12.67
N ILE A 734 -17.76 -11.81 11.72
CA ILE A 734 -17.24 -12.86 10.88
C ILE A 734 -17.73 -12.63 9.44
N ASP A 735 -17.45 -13.56 8.53
CA ASP A 735 -17.93 -13.43 7.17
C ASP A 735 -19.47 -13.45 7.12
N MET A 736 -20.06 -12.51 6.37
CA MET A 736 -21.51 -12.32 6.23
C MET A 736 -22.31 -12.03 7.51
N GLU A 737 -21.69 -11.78 8.67
CA GLU A 737 -22.40 -11.47 9.92
C GLU A 737 -22.03 -10.09 10.47
N TYR A 738 -23.02 -9.22 10.54
CA TYR A 738 -22.91 -7.85 11.01
C TYR A 738 -23.75 -7.67 12.26
N MET A 739 -23.10 -7.42 13.40
CA MET A 739 -23.79 -7.04 14.62
C MET A 739 -24.04 -5.54 14.61
N ILE A 740 -25.21 -5.11 15.09
CA ILE A 740 -25.68 -3.73 15.04
C ILE A 740 -26.09 -3.36 16.46
N VAL A 741 -25.54 -2.28 16.99
CA VAL A 741 -25.89 -1.76 18.31
C VAL A 741 -26.65 -0.45 18.15
N VAL A 742 -27.85 -0.39 18.71
CA VAL A 742 -28.79 0.74 18.61
C VAL A 742 -29.12 1.29 19.98
N ASN A 743 -29.50 2.56 20.07
CA ASN A 743 -29.86 3.17 21.34
C ASN A 743 -31.13 2.52 21.92
N ALA A 744 -31.14 2.34 23.24
CA ALA A 744 -32.25 1.69 23.93
C ALA A 744 -33.62 2.37 23.71
N SER A 745 -33.66 3.71 23.60
CA SER A 745 -34.89 4.46 23.34
C SER A 745 -35.46 4.21 21.94
N ASN A 746 -34.61 3.82 20.99
CA ASN A 746 -34.97 3.67 19.58
C ASN A 746 -35.05 2.20 19.16
N GLU A 747 -34.77 1.24 20.05
CA GLU A 747 -34.68 -0.19 19.72
C GLU A 747 -35.91 -0.67 18.92
N ALA A 748 -37.12 -0.42 19.42
CA ALA A 748 -38.35 -0.84 18.76
C ALA A 748 -38.62 -0.10 17.43
N LYS A 749 -38.28 1.20 17.38
CA LYS A 749 -38.41 2.05 16.19
C LYS A 749 -37.50 1.57 15.07
N ILE A 750 -36.22 1.35 15.36
CA ILE A 750 -35.23 0.89 14.39
C ILE A 750 -35.50 -0.55 13.99
N TRP A 751 -35.88 -1.43 14.92
CA TRP A 751 -36.28 -2.79 14.56
C TRP A 751 -37.43 -2.81 13.56
N LYS A 752 -38.47 -1.99 13.78
CA LYS A 752 -39.59 -1.83 12.84
C LYS A 752 -39.11 -1.27 11.50
N TRP A 753 -38.35 -0.17 11.52
CA TRP A 753 -37.80 0.46 10.31
C TRP A 753 -37.01 -0.54 9.46
N LEU A 754 -36.04 -1.25 10.04
CA LEU A 754 -35.21 -2.21 9.30
C LEU A 754 -36.06 -3.33 8.66
N ASN A 755 -37.04 -3.88 9.38
CA ASN A 755 -37.92 -4.92 8.84
C ASN A 755 -38.85 -4.40 7.72
N GLU A 756 -39.41 -3.20 7.87
CA GLU A 756 -40.29 -2.61 6.86
C GLU A 756 -39.51 -2.21 5.60
N VAL A 757 -38.29 -1.69 5.76
CA VAL A 757 -37.40 -1.37 4.63
C VAL A 757 -36.95 -2.63 3.91
N MET A 758 -36.47 -3.65 4.64
CA MET A 758 -36.03 -4.93 4.07
C MET A 758 -37.16 -5.66 3.33
N SER A 759 -38.39 -5.61 3.87
CA SER A 759 -39.58 -6.18 3.21
C SER A 759 -40.08 -5.35 2.01
N GLY A 760 -39.53 -4.15 1.81
CA GLY A 760 -39.92 -3.22 0.74
C GLY A 760 -41.36 -2.74 0.87
N THR A 761 -41.81 -2.49 2.12
CA THR A 761 -43.18 -2.03 2.42
C THR A 761 -43.29 -0.55 2.72
N VAL A 762 -42.16 0.14 2.93
CA VAL A 762 -42.09 1.58 3.18
C VAL A 762 -41.18 2.28 2.17
N LYS A 763 -41.45 3.56 1.95
CA LYS A 763 -40.70 4.44 1.06
C LYS A 763 -39.29 4.71 1.60
N VAL A 764 -38.28 4.53 0.76
CA VAL A 764 -36.87 4.84 1.04
C VAL A 764 -36.30 5.98 0.18
N ASP A 765 -36.99 6.36 -0.90
CA ASP A 765 -36.57 7.42 -1.83
C ASP A 765 -37.78 8.34 -2.10
N ASN A 766 -37.64 9.62 -1.76
CA ASN A 766 -38.69 10.62 -1.95
C ASN A 766 -38.95 10.96 -3.43
N GLN A 767 -37.92 10.88 -4.28
CA GLN A 767 -38.02 11.19 -5.71
C GLN A 767 -38.58 9.99 -6.49
N ARG A 768 -38.27 8.77 -6.03
CA ARG A 768 -38.71 7.51 -6.65
C ARG A 768 -39.36 6.61 -5.60
N PRO A 769 -40.60 6.93 -5.16
CA PRO A 769 -41.23 6.28 -4.01
C PRO A 769 -41.55 4.78 -4.16
N TRP A 770 -41.38 4.20 -5.35
CA TRP A 770 -41.57 2.76 -5.61
C TRP A 770 -40.28 1.93 -5.46
N VAL A 771 -39.13 2.59 -5.29
CA VAL A 771 -37.83 1.94 -5.12
C VAL A 771 -37.78 1.22 -3.77
N LYS A 772 -37.11 0.07 -3.76
CA LYS A 772 -36.85 -0.75 -2.56
C LYS A 772 -35.36 -0.72 -2.25
N ALA A 773 -34.99 -0.74 -0.97
CA ALA A 773 -33.60 -0.87 -0.55
C ALA A 773 -32.98 -2.19 -1.08
N TYR A 774 -31.66 -2.21 -1.21
CA TYR A 774 -30.93 -3.44 -1.55
C TYR A 774 -30.97 -4.44 -0.39
N GLY A 775 -30.59 -5.68 -0.68
CA GLY A 775 -30.30 -6.71 0.29
C GLY A 775 -31.53 -7.39 0.86
N ILE A 776 -32.56 -7.59 0.04
CA ILE A 776 -33.88 -8.12 0.43
C ILE A 776 -33.88 -9.52 1.06
N ARG A 777 -32.79 -10.31 0.92
CA ARG A 777 -32.64 -11.64 1.55
C ARG A 777 -31.77 -11.62 2.80
N THR A 778 -31.44 -10.43 3.31
CA THR A 778 -30.80 -10.29 4.61
C THR A 778 -31.65 -10.96 5.68
N ILE A 779 -31.00 -11.69 6.58
CA ILE A 779 -31.66 -12.25 7.75
C ILE A 779 -31.40 -11.28 8.91
N LEU A 780 -32.48 -10.68 9.43
CA LEU A 780 -32.41 -9.83 10.62
C LEU A 780 -32.80 -10.64 11.86
N ARG A 781 -31.94 -10.61 12.87
CA ARG A 781 -32.14 -11.25 14.18
C ARG A 781 -32.00 -10.21 15.29
N ASN A 782 -32.84 -10.31 16.32
CA ASN A 782 -32.67 -9.52 17.53
C ASN A 782 -31.98 -10.40 18.58
N LEU A 783 -30.69 -10.16 18.81
CA LEU A 783 -29.87 -10.97 19.71
C LEU A 783 -30.24 -10.83 21.19
N LYS A 784 -31.18 -9.95 21.55
CA LYS A 784 -31.77 -9.91 22.91
C LYS A 784 -32.96 -10.84 23.07
N ASN A 785 -33.50 -11.38 21.97
CA ASN A 785 -34.64 -12.27 22.01
C ASN A 785 -34.23 -13.65 22.57
N PRO A 786 -34.91 -14.17 23.62
CA PRO A 786 -34.64 -15.50 24.16
C PRO A 786 -34.68 -16.65 23.13
N LEU A 787 -35.37 -16.45 22.00
CA LEU A 787 -35.42 -17.42 20.91
C LEU A 787 -34.07 -17.62 20.20
N GLU A 788 -33.11 -16.69 20.34
CA GLU A 788 -31.79 -16.80 19.73
C GLU A 788 -30.85 -17.78 20.47
N GLY A 789 -31.28 -18.31 21.62
CA GLY A 789 -30.54 -19.34 22.34
C GLY A 789 -29.11 -18.93 22.68
N ALA A 790 -28.12 -19.72 22.26
CA ALA A 790 -26.70 -19.49 22.56
C ALA A 790 -26.12 -18.23 21.90
N ASP A 791 -26.78 -17.71 20.86
CA ASP A 791 -26.34 -16.52 20.13
C ASP A 791 -26.81 -15.23 20.79
N GLN A 792 -27.61 -15.29 21.85
CA GLN A 792 -28.06 -14.09 22.54
C GLN A 792 -26.86 -13.23 22.99
N ARG A 793 -26.98 -11.92 22.83
CA ARG A 793 -25.94 -10.95 23.21
C ARG A 793 -26.56 -9.74 23.90
N VAL A 794 -25.92 -9.34 25.00
CA VAL A 794 -26.09 -8.05 25.68
C VAL A 794 -24.69 -7.47 25.94
N ASP A 795 -24.60 -6.15 26.07
CA ASP A 795 -23.31 -5.47 26.18
C ASP A 795 -23.01 -4.98 27.60
N ILE A 796 -21.73 -5.00 27.97
CA ILE A 796 -21.15 -4.40 29.17
C ILE A 796 -19.93 -3.59 28.74
N ALA A 797 -19.88 -2.32 29.12
CA ALA A 797 -18.77 -1.43 28.74
C ALA A 797 -17.72 -1.35 29.86
N LEU A 798 -16.47 -1.64 29.53
CA LEU A 798 -15.29 -1.54 30.39
C LEU A 798 -14.35 -0.44 29.86
N GLN A 799 -14.37 0.72 30.51
CA GLN A 799 -13.81 1.97 29.96
C GLN A 799 -12.71 2.52 30.86
N GLY A 800 -11.54 2.90 30.31
CA GLY A 800 -10.43 3.49 31.07
C GLY A 800 -9.05 2.87 30.79
N PRO A 801 -7.96 3.55 31.19
CA PRO A 801 -6.60 3.17 30.84
C PRO A 801 -6.18 1.77 31.33
N ARG A 802 -6.83 1.23 32.37
CA ARG A 802 -6.56 -0.12 32.91
C ARG A 802 -7.50 -1.20 32.39
N SER A 803 -8.48 -0.88 31.54
CA SER A 803 -9.48 -1.83 31.05
C SER A 803 -8.89 -3.09 30.40
N ARG A 804 -7.79 -2.95 29.64
CA ARG A 804 -7.13 -4.10 29.01
C ARG A 804 -6.54 -5.06 30.04
N ASP A 805 -5.88 -4.53 31.07
CA ASP A 805 -5.25 -5.34 32.11
C ASP A 805 -6.32 -6.13 32.89
N ILE A 806 -7.43 -5.47 33.20
CA ILE A 806 -8.59 -6.06 33.88
C ILE A 806 -9.23 -7.16 33.03
N LEU A 807 -9.46 -6.89 31.73
CA LEU A 807 -10.02 -7.88 30.82
C LEU A 807 -9.12 -9.13 30.75
N LEU A 808 -7.81 -8.94 30.60
CA LEU A 808 -6.85 -10.07 30.54
C LEU A 808 -6.78 -10.87 31.85
N ALA A 809 -7.09 -10.24 33.00
CA ALA A 809 -7.14 -10.92 34.29
C ALA A 809 -8.28 -11.96 34.40
N LEU A 810 -9.25 -11.98 33.47
CA LEU A 810 -10.25 -13.05 33.35
C LEU A 810 -9.67 -14.41 32.91
N GLY A 811 -8.40 -14.47 32.49
CA GLY A 811 -7.69 -15.73 32.23
C GLY A 811 -8.02 -16.37 30.87
N PHE A 812 -7.65 -15.70 29.78
CA PHE A 812 -7.75 -16.24 28.42
C PHE A 812 -6.56 -17.14 28.06
N ASN A 813 -6.72 -18.01 27.06
CA ASN A 813 -5.61 -18.76 26.48
C ASN A 813 -4.61 -17.83 25.77
N SER A 814 -3.46 -18.36 25.34
CA SER A 814 -2.39 -17.56 24.72
C SER A 814 -2.78 -16.89 23.40
N ASP A 815 -3.66 -17.52 22.61
CA ASP A 815 -4.08 -16.98 21.32
C ASP A 815 -5.11 -15.86 21.48
N ASP A 816 -6.09 -16.03 22.35
CA ASP A 816 -7.08 -14.99 22.68
C ASP A 816 -6.44 -13.81 23.41
N THR A 817 -5.49 -14.07 24.31
CA THR A 817 -4.65 -13.02 24.90
C THR A 817 -3.89 -12.23 23.84
N ARG A 818 -3.39 -12.90 22.79
CA ARG A 818 -2.72 -12.23 21.66
C ARG A 818 -3.71 -11.36 20.90
N LYS A 819 -4.91 -11.84 20.58
CA LYS A 819 -5.97 -11.07 19.90
C LYS A 819 -6.29 -9.79 20.66
N ILE A 820 -6.60 -9.88 21.95
CA ILE A 820 -6.95 -8.72 22.80
C ILE A 820 -5.79 -7.69 22.85
N ASN A 821 -4.54 -8.16 22.96
CA ASN A 821 -3.38 -7.27 23.03
C ASN A 821 -3.11 -6.48 21.76
N HIS A 822 -3.48 -7.02 20.60
CA HIS A 822 -3.24 -6.40 19.29
C HIS A 822 -4.46 -5.63 18.76
N LEU A 823 -5.59 -5.66 19.46
CA LEU A 823 -6.83 -5.02 19.05
C LEU A 823 -6.66 -3.48 18.97
N ARG A 824 -6.88 -2.91 17.79
CA ARG A 824 -6.82 -1.46 17.52
C ARG A 824 -8.20 -0.83 17.70
N TRP A 825 -8.26 0.51 17.64
CA TRP A 825 -9.52 1.26 17.81
C TRP A 825 -10.48 0.89 16.69
N SER A 826 -11.76 0.70 17.03
CA SER A 826 -12.79 0.26 16.09
C SER A 826 -12.60 -1.18 15.57
N GLU A 827 -11.78 -2.01 16.23
CA GLU A 827 -11.68 -3.44 15.93
C GLU A 827 -12.38 -4.30 16.99
N LEU A 828 -12.71 -5.54 16.63
CA LEU A 828 -13.28 -6.55 17.51
C LEU A 828 -12.65 -7.92 17.30
N CYS A 829 -12.76 -8.78 18.30
CA CYS A 829 -12.39 -10.18 18.20
C CYS A 829 -13.31 -11.08 19.03
N GLU A 830 -13.40 -12.34 18.62
CA GLU A 830 -14.07 -13.39 19.40
C GLU A 830 -13.08 -14.14 20.27
N VAL A 831 -13.40 -14.23 21.57
CA VAL A 831 -12.56 -14.86 22.59
C VAL A 831 -13.40 -15.66 23.56
N LYS A 832 -12.83 -16.76 24.07
CA LYS A 832 -13.50 -17.58 25.08
C LYS A 832 -12.54 -17.91 26.21
N ASN A 833 -13.00 -17.78 27.45
CA ASN A 833 -12.42 -18.52 28.58
C ASN A 833 -13.44 -19.61 28.98
N GLY A 834 -13.06 -20.60 29.77
CA GLY A 834 -13.96 -21.73 30.09
C GLY A 834 -15.31 -21.37 30.72
N GLU A 835 -15.56 -20.08 30.99
CA GLU A 835 -16.77 -19.54 31.62
C GLU A 835 -17.58 -18.60 30.69
N TYR A 836 -16.91 -17.81 29.85
CA TYR A 836 -17.52 -16.77 29.01
C TYR A 836 -17.16 -16.94 27.53
N ASP A 837 -18.17 -16.75 26.69
CA ASP A 837 -18.05 -16.59 25.24
C ASP A 837 -18.31 -15.11 24.91
N LEU A 838 -17.28 -14.40 24.43
CA LEU A 838 -17.29 -12.94 24.31
C LEU A 838 -16.98 -12.49 22.89
N VAL A 839 -17.73 -11.49 22.43
CA VAL A 839 -17.25 -10.57 21.39
C VAL A 839 -16.68 -9.36 22.11
N VAL A 840 -15.38 -9.12 21.94
CA VAL A 840 -14.67 -8.00 22.56
C VAL A 840 -14.41 -6.96 21.49
N SER A 841 -15.02 -5.79 21.61
CA SER A 841 -14.75 -4.66 20.72
C SER A 841 -13.95 -3.58 21.43
N ARG A 842 -12.98 -2.96 20.74
CA ARG A 842 -12.28 -1.77 21.23
C ARG A 842 -13.00 -0.51 20.75
N THR A 843 -14.19 -0.32 21.29
CA THR A 843 -15.09 0.81 21.09
C THR A 843 -15.48 1.40 22.46
N GLY A 844 -16.09 2.58 22.45
CA GLY A 844 -16.57 3.20 23.67
C GLY A 844 -16.94 4.67 23.51
N TYR A 845 -17.66 5.17 24.50
CA TYR A 845 -18.28 6.49 24.51
C TYR A 845 -17.65 7.45 25.54
N THR A 846 -16.45 7.14 26.03
CA THR A 846 -15.82 7.90 27.12
C THR A 846 -14.60 8.73 26.67
N GLY A 847 -14.12 8.56 25.44
CA GLY A 847 -12.92 9.23 24.93
C GLY A 847 -11.59 8.63 25.42
N GLU A 848 -11.64 7.46 26.08
CA GLU A 848 -10.47 6.83 26.67
C GLU A 848 -9.56 6.14 25.65
N ARG A 849 -8.25 6.09 25.96
CA ARG A 849 -7.26 5.38 25.12
C ARG A 849 -7.52 3.88 25.08
N PHE A 850 -8.00 3.31 26.19
CA PHE A 850 -8.42 1.91 26.27
C PHE A 850 -9.87 1.89 26.72
N ALA A 851 -10.70 1.24 25.91
CA ALA A 851 -12.13 1.15 26.09
C ALA A 851 -12.56 -0.14 25.40
N TYR A 852 -13.42 -0.89 26.06
CA TYR A 852 -13.97 -2.13 25.52
C TYR A 852 -15.48 -2.18 25.72
N GLU A 853 -16.16 -2.72 24.73
CA GLU A 853 -17.52 -3.23 24.82
C GLU A 853 -17.45 -4.75 24.75
N LEU A 854 -18.16 -5.42 25.66
CA LEU A 854 -18.07 -6.84 25.93
C LEU A 854 -19.45 -7.45 25.74
N PHE A 855 -19.66 -8.04 24.56
CA PHE A 855 -20.92 -8.70 24.25
C PHE A 855 -20.89 -10.12 24.78
N VAL A 856 -21.85 -10.43 25.64
CA VAL A 856 -21.95 -11.70 26.37
C VAL A 856 -23.38 -12.22 26.34
N HIS A 857 -23.55 -13.52 26.52
CA HIS A 857 -24.88 -14.08 26.75
C HIS A 857 -25.54 -13.50 28.01
N PRO A 858 -26.84 -13.14 27.99
CA PRO A 858 -27.54 -12.52 29.11
C PRO A 858 -27.41 -13.30 30.44
N ASP A 859 -27.54 -14.62 30.41
CA ASP A 859 -27.35 -15.49 31.60
C ASP A 859 -25.96 -15.41 32.25
N LYS A 860 -24.96 -14.86 31.54
CA LYS A 860 -23.59 -14.70 32.02
C LYS A 860 -23.23 -13.25 32.33
N ALA A 861 -24.10 -12.29 32.02
CA ALA A 861 -23.85 -10.86 32.19
C ALA A 861 -23.57 -10.51 33.67
N GLU A 862 -24.41 -10.98 34.60
CA GLU A 862 -24.21 -10.71 36.03
C GLU A 862 -22.89 -11.29 36.55
N SER A 863 -22.59 -12.55 36.21
CA SER A 863 -21.35 -13.20 36.62
C SER A 863 -20.12 -12.50 36.04
N LEU A 864 -20.18 -12.07 34.77
CA LEU A 864 -19.09 -11.35 34.11
C LEU A 864 -18.87 -9.99 34.78
N PHE A 865 -19.94 -9.24 35.06
CA PHE A 865 -19.87 -7.93 35.72
C PHE A 865 -19.21 -8.04 37.11
N ARG A 866 -19.63 -9.03 37.92
CA ARG A 866 -19.04 -9.29 39.23
C ARG A 866 -17.57 -9.72 39.12
N ASN A 867 -17.24 -10.60 38.18
CA ASN A 867 -15.88 -11.10 38.03
C ASN A 867 -14.93 -9.99 37.58
N LEU A 868 -15.34 -9.14 36.63
CA LEU A 868 -14.59 -7.94 36.23
C LEU A 868 -14.34 -6.98 37.39
N LEU A 869 -15.32 -6.77 38.27
CA LEU A 869 -15.13 -5.98 39.49
C LEU A 869 -14.14 -6.63 40.47
N ASP A 870 -14.19 -7.96 40.62
CA ASP A 870 -13.32 -8.70 41.54
C ASP A 870 -11.86 -8.73 41.06
N VAL A 871 -11.61 -9.20 39.84
CA VAL A 871 -10.26 -9.22 39.25
C VAL A 871 -9.73 -7.80 39.02
N GLY A 872 -10.64 -6.85 38.76
CA GLY A 872 -10.31 -5.45 38.53
C GLY A 872 -9.98 -4.66 39.81
N LYS A 873 -10.22 -5.23 40.99
CA LYS A 873 -10.07 -4.53 42.28
C LYS A 873 -8.66 -4.03 42.52
N GLU A 874 -7.64 -4.80 42.13
CA GLU A 874 -6.23 -4.39 42.23
C GLU A 874 -5.87 -3.26 41.26
N PHE A 875 -6.65 -3.11 40.19
CA PHE A 875 -6.49 -2.09 39.16
C PHE A 875 -7.30 -0.82 39.44
N GLY A 876 -8.14 -0.82 40.49
CA GLY A 876 -8.95 0.32 40.90
C GLY A 876 -10.24 0.50 40.09
N ILE A 877 -10.81 -0.57 39.54
CA ILE A 877 -12.09 -0.53 38.82
C ILE A 877 -13.23 -0.04 39.73
N LYS A 878 -14.20 0.70 39.16
CA LYS A 878 -15.43 1.10 39.84
C LYS A 878 -16.68 0.84 38.97
N PRO A 879 -17.81 0.42 39.56
CA PRO A 879 -19.08 0.49 38.85
C PRO A 879 -19.46 1.96 38.64
N CYS A 880 -19.89 2.30 37.43
CA CYS A 880 -20.16 3.68 37.03
C CYS A 880 -21.58 3.81 36.46
N GLY A 881 -22.25 4.91 36.80
CA GLY A 881 -23.61 5.21 36.36
C GLY A 881 -23.68 6.25 35.23
N LEU A 882 -24.91 6.53 34.78
CA LEU A 882 -25.20 7.45 33.69
C LEU A 882 -24.66 8.88 33.90
N GLY A 883 -24.56 9.35 35.15
CA GLY A 883 -24.02 10.68 35.42
C GLY A 883 -22.53 10.79 35.07
N ALA A 884 -21.74 9.75 35.34
CA ALA A 884 -20.34 9.71 34.95
C ALA A 884 -20.19 9.58 33.43
N ARG A 885 -21.00 8.70 32.81
CA ARG A 885 -21.09 8.56 31.35
C ARG A 885 -21.33 9.92 30.68
N ASP A 886 -22.35 10.65 31.12
CA ASP A 886 -22.75 11.92 30.51
C ASP A 886 -21.65 12.98 30.61
N SER A 887 -20.95 13.03 31.74
CA SER A 887 -19.77 13.89 31.90
C SER A 887 -18.62 13.49 30.97
N LEU A 888 -18.30 12.20 30.87
CA LEU A 888 -17.15 11.69 30.09
C LEU A 888 -17.36 11.86 28.58
N ARG A 889 -18.56 11.54 28.08
CA ARG A 889 -18.91 11.65 26.66
C ARG A 889 -18.94 13.11 26.21
N THR A 890 -19.45 14.01 27.05
CA THR A 890 -19.45 15.45 26.79
C THR A 890 -18.02 16.00 26.72
N GLU A 891 -17.14 15.61 27.65
CA GLU A 891 -15.72 16.01 27.61
C GLU A 891 -15.01 15.50 26.35
N ALA A 892 -15.33 14.29 25.91
CA ALA A 892 -14.80 13.69 24.69
C ALA A 892 -15.36 14.32 23.39
N GLY A 893 -16.39 15.16 23.49
CA GLY A 893 -17.08 15.75 22.34
C GLY A 893 -17.92 14.72 21.56
N LEU A 894 -18.44 13.70 22.23
CA LEU A 894 -19.29 12.67 21.64
C LEU A 894 -20.77 13.05 21.80
N PRO A 895 -21.48 13.34 20.70
CA PRO A 895 -22.88 13.74 20.75
C PRO A 895 -23.78 12.55 21.10
N LEU A 896 -24.94 12.82 21.69
CA LEU A 896 -25.94 11.83 22.06
C LEU A 896 -27.25 12.07 21.31
N TYR A 897 -27.83 11.01 20.74
CA TYR A 897 -29.14 11.06 20.12
C TYR A 897 -30.24 11.49 21.10
N GLY A 898 -31.16 12.32 20.63
CA GLY A 898 -32.24 12.90 21.46
C GLY A 898 -31.80 14.05 22.37
N HIS A 899 -30.51 14.43 22.35
CA HIS A 899 -29.98 15.61 23.05
C HIS A 899 -29.30 16.58 22.08
N GLU A 900 -28.21 16.14 21.43
CA GLU A 900 -27.45 16.98 20.50
C GLU A 900 -27.65 16.64 19.02
N MET A 901 -28.27 15.49 18.68
CA MET A 901 -28.48 15.04 17.28
C MET A 901 -29.96 14.89 16.86
N ALA A 902 -30.91 15.12 17.78
CA ALA A 902 -32.35 15.00 17.50
C ALA A 902 -33.19 15.82 18.52
N GLY A 903 -33.02 17.15 18.56
CA GLY A 903 -33.66 18.02 19.58
C GLY A 903 -34.05 19.41 19.05
N GLU A 904 -34.54 20.32 19.92
CA GLU A 904 -34.91 21.72 19.56
C GLU A 904 -33.75 22.54 18.91
N LEU A 905 -32.54 21.99 18.89
CA LEU A 905 -31.33 22.59 18.34
C LEU A 905 -30.96 22.08 16.92
N ASP A 906 -31.71 21.12 16.36
CA ASP A 906 -31.63 20.73 14.93
C ASP A 906 -32.37 21.69 13.99
#